data_AF-A0AAV8GS85-F1
#
_entry.id   AF-A0AAV8GS85-F1
#
_cell.length_a   1.000
_cell.length_b   1.000
_cell.length_c   1.000
_cell.angle_alpha   90.00
_cell.angle_beta   90.00
_cell.angle_gamma   90.00
#
_symmetry.space_group_name_H-M   'P 1'
#
loop_
_entity.id
_entity.type
_entity.pdbx_description
1 polymer ?
#
loop_
_entity_poly.entity_id
_entity_poly.type
_entity_poly.pdbx_seq_one_letter_code
_entity_poly.pdbx_strand_id
1 'polypeptide(L)'
;MLTLLRVLYNVASLGWVFCCHCPVAVFRALCTCAVCGLRIRCRFLTATQFSTLRLPPIRSGSLGPSHCCFLLLAFCPFRSVRSPVMACLPDLEGSEPFVVPLLRRFCLLGRRRFAFLFYCLAYGVCCGDERRQSKRCSSGARSRAFLLANGAGPSAQPVPSPEQATPPDLAQRYRAYLGPDPVLLDFGDPDQVCSDCHALFWYQERSGSLSETGAPTYNLCCRGGRVSLPVIEDPPEPLCSLLDPSNGPDSVHFIAAIRTYNSMFAFTSMGVRIDQQINRSNGPYVFRVSGQVCHRIGALVPPEGQRPSYAQLYFYDTANEIENRMASFPSDSASNRPREHIVRQLRAMVDQYNPIAQGFRTIQERIASQAGSDFRIRIPASRQNGGVQYSAPAADEVVGLVVGDFDENHSRRDIIIQSRGGHLERVNPLHRKYFALQYPFVHTRGEDSYTEDIEYDTSAASSSNVQRPHVTMLEYYRYRLHIRAGQGLSLFRCGKLFQQICVDMYACIEDARLSYLYHHQDNLRMDTMENIRNAVLEGDMFGYQVGKRFILPKSFVGGPRYLFQNYQDALAICRLLGPPHLFITFTCNPAWAEIRRNLIATQQPSDRPDLVCRVFKMKLNEMIKDIRERNCFGRVAALIYTIEFQKRGLPHVHIVIWLADRTALSSPSAIDSIISAELPDPAIDSEGYAVVSRFMLHGPCGASKPTSPCMRDGKCKKNFPKDYAGSTILTHDEFVRYRRRDLGITARKNGCLLDNRHVVPHNIKMLIKYDAHINVERCHSSSTVKYLFKYISKGHDRAMVTIQRGPVSVSTTSSQQETAQTTMDEIRYYLDCRYLTPHESIWRVFSYDVHYSYPSVERLPVHLPSQNNIVFRDFQELDEIAENDSFEFTKLMAWFQLNKKDDLAKQLTYIEIPTKFTWKQSEKIWARRKQNRKRLARMLFVHPSAGELYYLRMLLNIVRGPVSFEEIRTVNGVVHLTFKEACNTLGLLDNDNEWLYTLQEAAGTASSQQMRKLFIDILLFSE
;
A
#
# COMPACT_ATOMS: atom_id res chain seq x y z
N MET A 1 -4.25 -38.10 14.33
CA MET A 1 -3.35 -38.18 13.14
C MET A 1 -3.97 -38.37 11.73
N LEU A 2 -4.68 -39.44 11.33
CA LEU A 2 -5.12 -39.64 9.92
C LEU A 2 -6.02 -38.51 9.37
N THR A 3 -6.85 -37.91 10.22
CA THR A 3 -7.64 -36.70 9.93
C THR A 3 -6.76 -35.48 9.65
N LEU A 4 -5.64 -35.37 10.36
CA LEU A 4 -4.61 -34.35 10.18
C LEU A 4 -3.94 -34.48 8.80
N LEU A 5 -3.74 -35.72 8.32
CA LEU A 5 -3.32 -36.01 6.94
C LEU A 5 -4.37 -35.63 5.89
N ARG A 6 -5.68 -35.77 6.16
CA ARG A 6 -6.74 -35.25 5.26
C ARG A 6 -6.74 -33.71 5.20
N VAL A 7 -6.59 -33.04 6.34
CA VAL A 7 -6.44 -31.57 6.39
C VAL A 7 -5.19 -31.13 5.62
N LEU A 8 -4.05 -31.78 5.83
CA LEU A 8 -2.81 -31.47 5.12
C LEU A 8 -2.85 -31.80 3.63
N TYR A 9 -3.52 -32.89 3.21
CA TYR A 9 -3.71 -33.22 1.80
C TYR A 9 -4.51 -32.12 1.08
N ASN A 10 -5.61 -31.66 1.70
CA ASN A 10 -6.42 -30.56 1.18
C ASN A 10 -5.66 -29.21 1.20
N VAL A 11 -4.74 -28.99 2.14
CA VAL A 11 -3.89 -27.78 2.20
C VAL A 11 -2.69 -27.85 1.24
N ALA A 12 -2.19 -29.04 0.91
CA ALA A 12 -1.05 -29.27 0.03
C ALA A 12 -1.45 -29.28 -1.45
N SER A 13 -2.60 -29.86 -1.80
CA SER A 13 -3.18 -29.77 -3.14
C SER A 13 -3.46 -28.31 -3.54
N LEU A 14 -3.91 -27.48 -2.59
CA LEU A 14 -4.02 -26.02 -2.70
C LEU A 14 -2.67 -25.29 -2.88
N GLY A 15 -1.53 -25.97 -2.76
CA GLY A 15 -0.19 -25.39 -2.91
C GLY A 15 0.52 -25.74 -4.23
N TRP A 16 0.31 -26.94 -4.77
CA TRP A 16 1.13 -27.47 -5.88
C TRP A 16 0.80 -26.87 -7.27
N VAL A 17 -0.39 -26.33 -7.47
CA VAL A 17 -0.88 -25.85 -8.79
C VAL A 17 -0.12 -24.61 -9.32
N PHE A 18 0.71 -23.94 -8.50
CA PHE A 18 1.34 -22.65 -8.85
C PHE A 18 2.87 -22.57 -8.69
N CYS A 19 3.59 -23.69 -8.65
CA CYS A 19 5.06 -23.68 -8.49
C CYS A 19 5.82 -24.50 -9.56
N CYS A 20 5.59 -24.20 -10.84
CA CYS A 20 6.48 -24.68 -11.91
C CYS A 20 7.70 -23.75 -12.06
N HIS A 21 8.89 -24.35 -11.93
CA HIS A 21 10.22 -23.83 -12.32
C HIS A 21 10.83 -22.64 -11.54
N CYS A 22 11.63 -22.97 -10.52
CA CYS A 22 13.02 -22.50 -10.40
C CYS A 22 13.84 -23.46 -9.50
N PRO A 23 14.97 -24.07 -9.94
CA PRO A 23 15.63 -25.14 -9.17
C PRO A 23 16.70 -24.68 -8.17
N VAL A 24 16.77 -25.39 -7.03
CA VAL A 24 17.97 -25.77 -6.22
C VAL A 24 18.85 -24.67 -5.58
N ALA A 25 19.02 -23.48 -6.16
CA ALA A 25 20.11 -22.57 -5.80
C ALA A 25 20.12 -22.02 -4.35
N VAL A 26 18.98 -21.98 -3.64
CA VAL A 26 18.84 -21.24 -2.38
C VAL A 26 19.17 -22.09 -1.13
N PHE A 27 19.19 -23.42 -1.22
CA PHE A 27 19.26 -24.29 -0.03
C PHE A 27 20.69 -24.51 0.52
N ARG A 28 21.75 -24.14 -0.22
CA ARG A 28 23.15 -24.39 0.18
C ARG A 28 23.77 -23.34 1.12
N ALA A 29 23.09 -22.24 1.41
CA ALA A 29 23.70 -21.07 2.07
C ALA A 29 23.38 -20.88 3.57
N LEU A 30 22.61 -21.80 4.19
CA LEU A 30 22.03 -21.61 5.54
C LEU A 30 22.33 -22.73 6.55
N CYS A 31 23.20 -23.70 6.22
CA CYS A 31 23.42 -24.91 7.05
C CYS A 31 24.89 -25.16 7.42
N THR A 32 25.70 -24.10 7.53
CA THR A 32 27.17 -24.20 7.76
C THR A 32 27.69 -23.45 8.99
N CYS A 33 26.82 -23.15 9.97
CA CYS A 33 27.20 -22.78 11.33
C CYS A 33 26.22 -23.38 12.35
N ALA A 34 26.74 -23.73 13.54
CA ALA A 34 26.00 -24.19 14.74
C ALA A 34 25.68 -25.70 14.92
N VAL A 35 26.52 -26.63 14.46
CA VAL A 35 26.74 -27.92 15.15
C VAL A 35 28.22 -28.32 15.07
N CYS A 36 28.88 -28.48 16.24
CA CYS A 36 30.05 -29.36 16.54
C CYS A 36 30.81 -28.88 17.78
N GLY A 37 30.16 -28.88 18.95
CA GLY A 37 30.81 -28.60 20.24
C GLY A 37 31.27 -29.88 20.94
N LEU A 38 32.43 -30.45 20.58
CA LEU A 38 33.06 -31.56 21.32
C LEU A 38 34.58 -31.60 21.08
N ARG A 39 35.34 -31.79 22.16
CA ARG A 39 36.82 -31.63 22.20
C ARG A 39 37.56 -32.94 21.84
N ILE A 40 38.46 -32.92 20.85
CA ILE A 40 39.62 -33.83 20.81
C ILE A 40 40.91 -33.09 20.40
N ARG A 41 41.86 -33.09 21.34
CA ARG A 41 43.32 -32.85 21.28
C ARG A 41 43.96 -32.19 20.04
N CYS A 42 44.60 -31.04 20.26
CA CYS A 42 45.61 -30.48 19.37
C CYS A 42 46.92 -31.30 19.34
N ARG A 43 47.61 -31.30 18.20
CA ARG A 43 49.08 -31.34 18.11
C ARG A 43 49.55 -30.39 17.00
N PHE A 44 50.60 -29.63 17.27
CA PHE A 44 51.29 -28.81 16.26
C PHE A 44 52.11 -29.69 15.31
N LEU A 45 52.12 -29.34 14.02
CA LEU A 45 53.27 -29.51 13.12
C LEU A 45 53.39 -28.27 12.24
N THR A 46 54.62 -27.94 11.85
CA THR A 46 55.02 -26.65 11.26
C THR A 46 55.22 -26.73 9.74
N ALA A 47 55.41 -25.56 9.11
CA ALA A 47 55.50 -25.45 7.66
C ALA A 47 56.89 -25.82 7.10
N THR A 48 56.95 -26.90 6.31
CA THR A 48 57.94 -27.09 5.24
C THR A 48 57.51 -28.22 4.29
N GLN A 49 57.16 -27.89 3.04
CA GLN A 49 57.57 -28.60 1.81
C GLN A 49 56.96 -27.92 0.57
N PHE A 50 57.72 -27.86 -0.51
CA PHE A 50 57.38 -27.20 -1.78
C PHE A 50 57.92 -28.05 -2.94
N SER A 51 57.41 -27.83 -4.15
CA SER A 51 57.77 -28.53 -5.41
C SER A 51 57.24 -29.99 -5.50
N THR A 52 57.03 -30.59 -6.67
CA THR A 52 57.42 -30.23 -8.06
C THR A 52 56.27 -30.38 -9.07
N LEU A 53 56.22 -29.52 -10.11
CA LEU A 53 56.14 -29.92 -11.53
C LEU A 53 56.26 -28.72 -12.50
N ARG A 54 56.62 -29.00 -13.75
CA ARG A 54 57.06 -28.08 -14.83
C ARG A 54 56.78 -28.74 -16.20
N LEU A 55 56.65 -28.05 -17.34
CA LEU A 55 56.64 -26.61 -17.69
C LEU A 55 55.59 -26.43 -18.87
N PRO A 56 55.69 -25.66 -19.99
CA PRO A 56 56.68 -24.68 -20.50
C PRO A 56 56.10 -23.26 -20.81
N PRO A 57 56.96 -22.29 -21.22
CA PRO A 57 56.56 -20.91 -21.56
C PRO A 57 56.84 -20.51 -23.03
N ILE A 58 56.30 -19.37 -23.48
CA ILE A 58 56.74 -18.67 -24.72
C ILE A 58 56.97 -17.17 -24.45
N ARG A 59 57.89 -16.57 -25.22
CA ARG A 59 58.40 -15.19 -25.16
C ARG A 59 58.29 -14.50 -26.53
N SER A 60 58.33 -13.18 -26.68
CA SER A 60 57.97 -12.04 -25.79
C SER A 60 58.22 -10.73 -26.56
N GLY A 61 57.28 -9.78 -26.61
CA GLY A 61 57.50 -8.49 -27.29
C GLY A 61 56.31 -7.53 -27.18
N SER A 62 56.59 -6.23 -27.31
CA SER A 62 55.63 -5.13 -27.19
C SER A 62 55.33 -4.48 -28.55
N LEU A 63 54.12 -3.92 -28.71
CA LEU A 63 53.81 -2.82 -29.63
C LEU A 63 52.47 -2.16 -29.27
N GLY A 64 52.19 -1.00 -29.88
CA GLY A 64 51.20 -0.02 -29.44
C GLY A 64 49.71 -0.28 -29.79
N PRO A 65 48.83 0.71 -29.50
CA PRO A 65 47.40 0.49 -29.30
C PRO A 65 46.51 0.76 -30.53
N SER A 66 45.30 0.16 -30.55
CA SER A 66 44.00 0.84 -30.82
C SER A 66 42.83 -0.15 -30.96
N HIS A 67 41.60 0.39 -30.89
CA HIS A 67 40.30 -0.20 -31.31
C HIS A 67 39.76 -1.45 -30.59
N CYS A 68 38.66 -1.25 -29.85
CA CYS A 68 37.66 -2.28 -29.53
C CYS A 68 36.34 -1.94 -30.23
N CYS A 69 35.81 -2.81 -31.10
CA CYS A 69 34.40 -2.75 -31.54
C CYS A 69 33.87 -4.08 -32.12
N PHE A 70 32.66 -4.43 -31.67
CA PHE A 70 31.59 -5.25 -32.27
C PHE A 70 31.83 -6.10 -33.54
N LEU A 71 31.36 -7.36 -33.48
CA LEU A 71 30.22 -7.85 -34.29
C LEU A 71 29.64 -9.13 -33.61
N LEU A 72 28.87 -9.98 -34.32
CA LEU A 72 27.43 -10.15 -34.11
C LEU A 72 26.92 -11.44 -34.82
N LEU A 73 25.60 -11.72 -34.71
CA LEU A 73 24.81 -12.75 -35.44
C LEU A 73 25.13 -14.24 -35.12
N ALA A 74 24.27 -15.24 -35.42
CA ALA A 74 22.79 -15.35 -35.34
C ALA A 74 22.31 -16.81 -35.61
N PHE A 75 21.01 -17.07 -35.39
CA PHE A 75 20.16 -18.14 -35.96
C PHE A 75 20.09 -19.56 -35.34
N CYS A 76 19.04 -20.26 -35.80
CA CYS A 76 18.34 -21.46 -35.29
C CYS A 76 18.46 -22.60 -36.33
N PRO A 77 17.71 -23.74 -36.28
CA PRO A 77 17.01 -24.45 -35.19
C PRO A 77 17.35 -25.98 -35.17
N PHE A 78 16.65 -26.82 -34.38
CA PHE A 78 16.40 -28.23 -34.79
C PHE A 78 15.04 -28.79 -34.32
N ARG A 79 14.59 -29.89 -34.95
CA ARG A 79 13.24 -30.48 -34.87
C ARG A 79 13.18 -31.82 -34.11
N SER A 80 11.95 -32.26 -33.84
CA SER A 80 11.55 -33.51 -33.14
C SER A 80 11.86 -34.83 -33.86
N VAL A 81 12.13 -35.88 -33.08
CA VAL A 81 12.04 -37.32 -33.48
C VAL A 81 11.26 -38.10 -32.39
N ARG A 82 10.79 -39.33 -32.68
CA ARG A 82 9.92 -40.17 -31.81
C ARG A 82 10.70 -41.24 -31.01
N SER A 83 9.98 -41.88 -30.08
CA SER A 83 10.33 -42.97 -29.13
C SER A 83 10.56 -44.35 -29.79
N PRO A 84 10.73 -45.50 -29.05
CA PRO A 84 11.05 -45.75 -27.62
C PRO A 84 12.18 -46.80 -27.37
N VAL A 85 12.71 -46.94 -26.13
CA VAL A 85 13.28 -48.19 -25.55
C VAL A 85 13.26 -48.10 -23.99
N MET A 86 13.13 -49.24 -23.28
CA MET A 86 13.46 -49.40 -21.85
C MET A 86 14.79 -50.14 -21.68
N ALA A 87 15.67 -49.73 -20.74
CA ALA A 87 16.50 -50.62 -19.89
C ALA A 87 17.43 -49.83 -18.94
N CYS A 88 17.89 -50.53 -17.89
CA CYS A 88 19.04 -50.24 -17.01
C CYS A 88 19.07 -48.95 -16.15
N LEU A 89 19.09 -49.17 -14.83
CA LEU A 89 19.78 -48.31 -13.85
C LEU A 89 21.30 -48.49 -13.98
N PRO A 90 22.09 -47.46 -13.64
CA PRO A 90 23.15 -47.70 -12.66
C PRO A 90 23.30 -46.58 -11.60
N ASP A 91 24.25 -46.80 -10.71
CA ASP A 91 24.50 -46.14 -9.43
C ASP A 91 24.80 -44.63 -9.45
N LEU A 92 24.53 -43.98 -8.31
CA LEU A 92 25.02 -42.66 -7.94
C LEU A 92 25.52 -42.67 -6.48
N GLU A 93 26.70 -43.22 -6.26
CA GLU A 93 27.51 -42.77 -5.12
C GLU A 93 27.91 -41.30 -5.31
N GLY A 94 28.01 -40.51 -4.23
CA GLY A 94 28.66 -39.20 -4.31
C GLY A 94 28.00 -37.99 -3.65
N SER A 95 26.91 -38.13 -2.87
CA SER A 95 26.57 -37.10 -1.87
C SER A 95 25.51 -37.54 -0.85
N GLU A 96 25.85 -37.56 0.45
CA GLU A 96 25.00 -37.15 1.59
C GLU A 96 25.60 -37.52 2.97
N PRO A 97 25.91 -36.55 3.84
CA PRO A 97 26.31 -36.84 5.24
C PRO A 97 25.15 -36.82 6.25
N PHE A 98 23.91 -36.46 5.86
CA PHE A 98 22.87 -36.02 6.81
C PHE A 98 21.57 -36.85 6.85
N VAL A 99 21.16 -37.52 5.77
CA VAL A 99 19.85 -38.23 5.74
C VAL A 99 19.95 -39.63 6.36
N VAL A 100 21.01 -40.37 6.07
CA VAL A 100 21.24 -41.73 6.58
C VAL A 100 21.23 -41.83 8.11
N PRO A 101 21.88 -40.92 8.89
CA PRO A 101 21.81 -40.96 10.35
C PRO A 101 20.40 -40.74 10.90
N LEU A 102 19.61 -39.84 10.28
CA LEU A 102 18.27 -39.50 10.75
C LEU A 102 17.28 -40.63 10.45
N LEU A 103 17.36 -41.25 9.27
CA LEU A 103 16.58 -42.44 8.91
C LEU A 103 16.91 -43.62 9.84
N ARG A 104 18.19 -43.85 10.17
CA ARG A 104 18.58 -44.86 11.19
C ARG A 104 17.90 -44.58 12.54
N ARG A 105 17.86 -43.32 13.00
CA ARG A 105 17.23 -42.94 14.27
C ARG A 105 15.72 -43.20 14.27
N PHE A 106 14.99 -42.90 13.20
CA PHE A 106 13.56 -43.21 13.08
C PHE A 106 13.28 -44.73 13.00
N CYS A 107 14.14 -45.51 12.36
CA CYS A 107 14.02 -46.97 12.30
C CYS A 107 14.30 -47.65 13.64
N LEU A 108 15.29 -47.16 14.41
CA LEU A 108 15.60 -47.66 15.76
C LEU A 108 14.47 -47.39 16.76
N LEU A 109 13.77 -46.26 16.63
CA LEU A 109 12.58 -45.92 17.44
C LEU A 109 11.29 -46.64 16.98
N GLY A 110 11.38 -47.65 16.11
CA GLY A 110 10.23 -48.41 15.60
C GLY A 110 9.30 -47.64 14.65
N ARG A 111 9.48 -46.32 14.50
CA ARG A 111 8.62 -45.40 13.71
C ARG A 111 8.86 -45.54 12.19
N ARG A 112 8.89 -46.77 11.66
CA ARG A 112 9.20 -47.10 10.25
C ARG A 112 8.35 -46.34 9.22
N ARG A 113 7.07 -46.05 9.52
CA ARG A 113 6.19 -45.22 8.66
C ARG A 113 6.64 -43.76 8.55
N PHE A 114 7.27 -43.19 9.58
CA PHE A 114 7.82 -41.83 9.54
C PHE A 114 9.12 -41.77 8.72
N ALA A 115 10.00 -42.78 8.84
CA ALA A 115 11.19 -42.89 8.02
C ALA A 115 10.84 -42.93 6.51
N PHE A 116 9.83 -43.73 6.14
CA PHE A 116 9.32 -43.79 4.77
C PHE A 116 8.71 -42.44 4.30
N LEU A 117 7.92 -41.78 5.15
CA LEU A 117 7.32 -40.48 4.80
C LEU A 117 8.38 -39.38 4.61
N PHE A 118 9.42 -39.37 5.46
CA PHE A 118 10.54 -38.44 5.35
C PHE A 118 11.35 -38.67 4.08
N TYR A 119 11.57 -39.94 3.70
CA TYR A 119 12.22 -40.32 2.43
C TYR A 119 11.41 -39.85 1.21
N CYS A 120 10.09 -40.11 1.18
CA CYS A 120 9.21 -39.64 0.10
C CYS A 120 9.17 -38.10 0.00
N LEU A 121 9.26 -37.37 1.12
CA LEU A 121 9.30 -35.91 1.15
C LEU A 121 10.67 -35.33 0.74
N ALA A 122 11.78 -36.03 1.02
CA ALA A 122 13.12 -35.61 0.63
C ALA A 122 13.39 -35.79 -0.87
N TYR A 123 12.93 -36.90 -1.47
CA TYR A 123 13.23 -37.27 -2.86
C TYR A 123 12.03 -37.16 -3.83
N GLY A 124 10.84 -36.79 -3.34
CA GLY A 124 9.68 -36.46 -4.19
C GLY A 124 9.00 -37.64 -4.89
N VAL A 125 9.18 -38.87 -4.42
CA VAL A 125 8.63 -40.08 -5.05
C VAL A 125 7.16 -40.27 -4.69
N CYS A 126 6.29 -40.32 -5.71
CA CYS A 126 4.88 -40.69 -5.59
C CYS A 126 4.65 -42.13 -6.07
N CYS A 127 3.90 -42.92 -5.30
CA CYS A 127 3.46 -44.26 -5.69
C CYS A 127 1.92 -44.32 -5.76
N GLY A 128 1.38 -45.00 -6.76
CA GLY A 128 -0.05 -45.35 -6.84
C GLY A 128 -0.79 -44.87 -8.08
N ASP A 129 -0.59 -45.57 -9.21
CA ASP A 129 -1.55 -45.62 -10.32
C ASP A 129 -1.74 -47.10 -10.68
N GLU A 130 -2.95 -47.63 -10.56
CA GLU A 130 -3.24 -49.05 -10.79
C GLU A 130 -4.55 -49.22 -11.58
N ARG A 131 -4.47 -50.04 -12.65
CA ARG A 131 -5.57 -50.59 -13.47
C ARG A 131 -6.30 -49.63 -14.43
N ARG A 132 -5.74 -49.54 -15.64
CA ARG A 132 -6.55 -49.59 -16.88
C ARG A 132 -6.63 -51.04 -17.39
N GLN A 133 -7.82 -51.57 -17.69
CA GLN A 133 -8.00 -52.62 -18.71
C GLN A 133 -9.48 -52.78 -19.15
N SER A 134 -9.68 -53.40 -20.34
CA SER A 134 -10.88 -53.39 -21.21
C SER A 134 -11.16 -52.03 -21.87
N LYS A 135 -11.21 -51.83 -23.20
CA LYS A 135 -11.51 -52.59 -24.45
C LYS A 135 -13.00 -52.72 -24.83
N ARG A 136 -13.36 -51.95 -25.89
CA ARG A 136 -14.30 -52.23 -27.00
C ARG A 136 -15.58 -53.04 -26.74
N CYS A 137 -16.73 -52.45 -27.07
CA CYS A 137 -17.57 -52.99 -28.17
C CYS A 137 -18.51 -51.92 -28.76
N SER A 138 -19.37 -52.28 -29.73
CA SER A 138 -20.08 -51.38 -30.64
C SER A 138 -21.59 -51.67 -30.77
N SER A 139 -22.33 -50.72 -31.39
CA SER A 139 -23.70 -50.86 -31.93
C SER A 139 -24.86 -50.95 -30.91
N GLY A 140 -26.11 -50.82 -31.38
CA GLY A 140 -27.32 -51.18 -30.61
C GLY A 140 -28.45 -50.13 -30.59
N ALA A 141 -29.38 -50.21 -31.53
CA ALA A 141 -30.49 -49.26 -31.72
C ALA A 141 -31.73 -49.49 -30.79
N ARG A 142 -32.65 -48.50 -30.81
CA ARG A 142 -34.13 -48.59 -30.61
C ARG A 142 -34.76 -48.81 -29.21
N SER A 143 -35.39 -47.74 -28.71
CA SER A 143 -36.86 -47.56 -28.53
C SER A 143 -37.75 -48.49 -27.67
N ARG A 144 -38.75 -47.85 -27.02
CA ARG A 144 -39.89 -48.35 -26.20
C ARG A 144 -39.50 -48.83 -24.79
N ALA A 145 -40.12 -48.45 -23.67
CA ALA A 145 -41.43 -47.86 -23.29
C ALA A 145 -42.55 -48.84 -22.88
N PHE A 146 -42.89 -48.80 -21.59
CA PHE A 146 -44.15 -49.20 -20.93
C PHE A 146 -44.37 -48.13 -19.82
N LEU A 147 -45.48 -47.41 -19.69
CA LEU A 147 -46.90 -47.77 -19.51
C LEU A 147 -47.24 -48.48 -18.18
N LEU A 148 -47.86 -47.71 -17.28
CA LEU A 148 -49.04 -48.10 -16.48
C LEU A 148 -49.84 -46.83 -16.17
N ALA A 149 -51.17 -46.93 -15.99
CA ALA A 149 -52.06 -45.77 -15.93
C ALA A 149 -53.27 -45.92 -14.99
N ASN A 150 -53.59 -44.80 -14.33
CA ASN A 150 -54.91 -44.19 -14.03
C ASN A 150 -56.15 -45.03 -13.62
N GLY A 151 -56.78 -44.57 -12.52
CA GLY A 151 -58.22 -44.28 -12.40
C GLY A 151 -58.38 -43.00 -11.55
N ALA A 152 -59.12 -41.94 -11.89
CA ALA A 152 -60.55 -41.78 -12.30
C ALA A 152 -61.51 -41.86 -11.09
N GLY A 153 -62.40 -40.90 -10.80
CA GLY A 153 -62.75 -39.59 -11.41
C GLY A 153 -63.53 -38.73 -10.37
N PRO A 154 -64.54 -37.89 -10.70
CA PRO A 154 -65.01 -37.42 -12.03
C PRO A 154 -65.37 -35.90 -12.15
N SER A 155 -65.57 -35.46 -13.40
CA SER A 155 -66.48 -34.39 -13.90
C SER A 155 -66.52 -32.96 -13.29
N ALA A 156 -66.09 -31.98 -14.11
CA ALA A 156 -66.71 -30.65 -14.26
C ALA A 156 -66.61 -30.20 -15.75
N GLN A 157 -67.35 -29.18 -16.18
CA GLN A 157 -67.54 -28.81 -17.59
C GLN A 157 -66.44 -27.88 -18.19
N PRO A 158 -66.35 -27.73 -19.54
CA PRO A 158 -65.13 -27.25 -20.19
C PRO A 158 -64.94 -25.73 -20.15
N VAL A 159 -63.67 -25.33 -20.17
CA VAL A 159 -63.17 -23.94 -20.23
C VAL A 159 -62.18 -23.85 -21.41
N PRO A 160 -62.06 -22.71 -22.13
CA PRO A 160 -61.26 -22.63 -23.35
C PRO A 160 -59.79 -23.02 -23.17
N SER A 161 -59.18 -23.47 -24.28
CA SER A 161 -57.75 -23.77 -24.36
C SER A 161 -56.92 -22.54 -23.95
N PRO A 162 -55.98 -22.67 -22.99
CA PRO A 162 -55.13 -21.55 -22.62
C PRO A 162 -54.22 -21.19 -23.79
N GLU A 163 -54.33 -19.96 -24.28
CA GLU A 163 -53.37 -19.39 -25.21
C GLU A 163 -51.96 -19.42 -24.59
N GLN A 164 -50.94 -19.47 -25.45
CA GLN A 164 -49.55 -19.50 -25.01
C GLN A 164 -49.17 -18.14 -24.41
N ALA A 165 -49.37 -17.99 -23.10
CA ALA A 165 -48.98 -16.82 -22.35
C ALA A 165 -47.47 -16.56 -22.51
N THR A 166 -47.13 -15.62 -23.38
CA THR A 166 -45.76 -15.17 -23.59
C THR A 166 -45.20 -14.66 -22.25
N PRO A 167 -43.98 -15.07 -21.85
CA PRO A 167 -43.40 -14.56 -20.61
C PRO A 167 -43.37 -13.02 -20.63
N PRO A 168 -43.88 -12.34 -19.59
CA PRO A 168 -44.01 -10.89 -19.60
C PRO A 168 -42.64 -10.24 -19.78
N ASP A 169 -42.59 -9.25 -20.68
CA ASP A 169 -41.37 -8.70 -21.25
C ASP A 169 -40.29 -8.42 -20.19
N LEU A 170 -39.11 -9.00 -20.42
CA LEU A 170 -37.96 -8.82 -19.55
C LEU A 170 -37.53 -7.34 -19.51
N ALA A 171 -37.67 -6.61 -20.61
CA ALA A 171 -37.37 -5.18 -20.69
C ALA A 171 -38.34 -4.36 -19.81
N GLN A 172 -39.64 -4.66 -19.85
CA GLN A 172 -40.65 -4.05 -18.98
C GLN A 172 -40.34 -4.27 -17.50
N ARG A 173 -39.89 -5.48 -17.11
CA ARG A 173 -39.39 -5.76 -15.75
C ARG A 173 -38.07 -5.05 -15.40
N TYR A 174 -37.19 -4.83 -16.38
CA TYR A 174 -35.97 -4.04 -16.19
C TYR A 174 -36.30 -2.55 -15.95
N ARG A 175 -37.08 -1.93 -16.83
CA ARG A 175 -37.54 -0.52 -16.69
C ARG A 175 -38.25 -0.28 -15.36
N ALA A 176 -39.19 -1.18 -14.99
CA ALA A 176 -39.91 -1.08 -13.72
C ALA A 176 -39.03 -1.16 -12.46
N TYR A 177 -37.80 -1.72 -12.55
CA TYR A 177 -36.85 -1.73 -11.42
C TYR A 177 -35.91 -0.51 -11.43
N LEU A 178 -35.59 0.03 -12.61
CA LEU A 178 -34.63 1.14 -12.76
C LEU A 178 -35.21 2.51 -12.36
N GLY A 179 -36.54 2.65 -12.37
CA GLY A 179 -37.20 3.96 -12.36
C GLY A 179 -37.32 4.54 -13.77
N PRO A 180 -37.87 5.76 -13.93
CA PRO A 180 -38.07 6.37 -15.25
C PRO A 180 -36.78 6.52 -16.05
N ASP A 181 -35.69 6.92 -15.38
CA ASP A 181 -34.32 6.94 -15.91
C ASP A 181 -33.34 6.48 -14.81
N PRO A 182 -32.40 5.55 -15.09
CA PRO A 182 -31.28 5.24 -14.21
C PRO A 182 -30.16 6.29 -14.34
N VAL A 183 -30.50 7.57 -14.14
CA VAL A 183 -29.66 8.74 -14.43
C VAL A 183 -28.21 8.53 -13.99
N LEU A 184 -27.28 8.69 -14.94
CA LEU A 184 -25.84 8.73 -14.72
C LEU A 184 -25.52 9.60 -13.50
N LEU A 185 -24.86 9.05 -12.49
CA LEU A 185 -24.54 9.81 -11.28
C LEU A 185 -23.57 10.93 -11.65
N ASP A 186 -24.06 12.16 -11.61
CA ASP A 186 -23.29 13.40 -11.72
C ASP A 186 -23.58 14.22 -10.46
N PHE A 187 -22.54 14.79 -9.85
CA PHE A 187 -22.65 15.66 -8.68
C PHE A 187 -22.67 17.16 -9.02
N GLY A 188 -22.64 17.51 -10.31
CA GLY A 188 -22.55 18.88 -10.77
C GLY A 188 -21.12 19.42 -10.70
N ASP A 189 -20.99 20.72 -10.49
CA ASP A 189 -19.70 21.41 -10.40
C ASP A 189 -19.44 21.88 -8.95
N PRO A 190 -18.21 22.26 -8.57
CA PRO A 190 -17.85 22.59 -7.19
C PRO A 190 -18.32 24.00 -6.82
N ASP A 191 -19.63 24.20 -6.80
CA ASP A 191 -20.32 25.48 -6.57
C ASP A 191 -20.40 25.89 -5.09
N GLN A 192 -20.16 24.97 -4.16
CA GLN A 192 -20.26 25.22 -2.72
C GLN A 192 -19.02 25.94 -2.20
N VAL A 193 -19.23 27.08 -1.55
CA VAL A 193 -18.16 27.95 -1.05
C VAL A 193 -17.97 27.72 0.46
N CYS A 194 -16.73 27.46 0.89
CA CYS A 194 -16.38 27.46 2.30
C CYS A 194 -16.55 28.87 2.90
N SER A 195 -17.31 28.97 3.99
CA SER A 195 -17.61 30.23 4.71
C SER A 195 -16.36 31.01 5.12
N ASP A 196 -15.32 30.29 5.57
CA ASP A 196 -14.20 30.90 6.32
C ASP A 196 -12.94 31.13 5.47
N CYS A 197 -12.88 30.59 4.24
CA CYS A 197 -11.74 30.83 3.34
C CYS A 197 -12.07 30.77 1.85
N HIS A 198 -13.35 30.76 1.47
CA HIS A 198 -13.88 30.80 0.10
C HIS A 198 -13.35 29.71 -0.86
N ALA A 199 -12.85 28.61 -0.32
CA ALA A 199 -12.46 27.43 -1.08
C ALA A 199 -13.68 26.71 -1.68
N LEU A 200 -13.54 26.25 -2.92
CA LEU A 200 -14.61 25.63 -3.72
C LEU A 200 -14.72 24.11 -3.49
N PHE A 201 -15.96 23.63 -3.31
CA PHE A 201 -16.30 22.25 -3.00
C PHE A 201 -17.56 21.77 -3.74
N TRP A 202 -17.68 20.46 -3.90
CA TRP A 202 -18.97 19.83 -4.16
C TRP A 202 -19.77 19.67 -2.85
N TYR A 203 -21.10 19.63 -2.94
CA TYR A 203 -21.98 19.40 -1.79
C TYR A 203 -21.67 18.08 -1.04
N GLN A 204 -21.16 17.07 -1.73
CA GLN A 204 -20.86 15.74 -1.22
C GLN A 204 -19.50 15.65 -0.49
N GLU A 205 -18.69 16.72 -0.49
CA GLU A 205 -17.44 16.84 0.28
C GLU A 205 -17.62 17.46 1.67
N ARG A 206 -18.84 17.90 2.00
CA ARG A 206 -19.16 18.50 3.29
C ARG A 206 -18.85 17.57 4.47
N SER A 207 -18.55 18.17 5.61
CA SER A 207 -18.39 17.47 6.88
C SER A 207 -19.71 16.80 7.29
N GLY A 208 -19.64 15.71 8.06
CA GLY A 208 -20.81 14.86 8.35
C GLY A 208 -21.94 15.50 9.19
N SER A 209 -21.73 16.71 9.69
CA SER A 209 -22.72 17.54 10.36
C SER A 209 -22.94 18.84 9.56
N LEU A 210 -24.21 19.19 9.36
CA LEU A 210 -24.59 20.57 9.02
C LEU A 210 -24.18 21.50 10.17
N SER A 211 -24.03 22.80 9.89
CA SER A 211 -23.91 23.82 10.92
C SER A 211 -25.20 23.94 11.74
N GLU A 212 -25.14 24.67 12.85
CA GLU A 212 -26.33 25.10 13.60
C GLU A 212 -27.28 25.94 12.73
N THR A 213 -26.75 26.62 11.70
CA THR A 213 -27.50 27.35 10.66
C THR A 213 -28.00 26.47 9.50
N GLY A 214 -27.83 25.15 9.56
CA GLY A 214 -28.29 24.20 8.53
C GLY A 214 -27.43 24.12 7.25
N ALA A 215 -26.37 24.92 7.15
CA ALA A 215 -25.47 24.97 6.00
C ALA A 215 -24.44 23.82 5.97
N PRO A 216 -23.89 23.43 4.80
CA PRO A 216 -22.80 22.48 4.71
C PRO A 216 -21.48 23.09 5.25
N THR A 217 -20.74 22.36 6.09
CA THR A 217 -19.48 22.83 6.70
C THR A 217 -18.25 22.16 6.06
N TYR A 218 -17.19 22.91 5.79
CA TYR A 218 -16.04 22.43 5.00
C TYR A 218 -14.70 22.53 5.74
N ASN A 219 -14.20 21.37 6.19
CA ASN A 219 -13.00 21.29 7.05
C ASN A 219 -11.70 20.85 6.34
N LEU A 220 -11.75 20.52 5.04
CA LEU A 220 -10.57 20.05 4.29
C LEU A 220 -9.62 21.17 3.83
N CYS A 221 -10.06 22.43 3.87
CA CYS A 221 -9.34 23.61 3.38
C CYS A 221 -8.67 24.42 4.52
N CYS A 222 -9.45 25.09 5.36
CA CYS A 222 -8.97 25.98 6.45
C CYS A 222 -9.17 25.42 7.88
N ARG A 223 -9.78 24.23 8.02
CA ARG A 223 -10.11 23.62 9.33
C ARG A 223 -10.99 24.52 10.21
N GLY A 224 -12.03 25.14 9.64
CA GLY A 224 -12.97 26.01 10.34
C GLY A 224 -12.33 27.36 10.70
N GLY A 225 -11.96 28.14 9.69
CA GLY A 225 -11.26 29.44 9.81
C GLY A 225 -9.80 29.40 10.26
N ARG A 226 -9.42 28.44 11.13
CA ARG A 226 -8.13 28.40 11.85
C ARG A 226 -6.87 28.54 10.99
N VAL A 227 -6.89 28.06 9.74
CA VAL A 227 -5.76 28.18 8.81
C VAL A 227 -6.06 29.30 7.82
N SER A 228 -5.47 30.47 8.06
CA SER A 228 -5.40 31.58 7.10
C SER A 228 -4.00 31.63 6.49
N LEU A 229 -3.89 31.83 5.18
CA LEU A 229 -2.62 31.96 4.46
C LEU A 229 -2.75 33.01 3.35
N PRO A 230 -1.66 33.73 3.00
CA PRO A 230 -1.66 34.76 1.97
C PRO A 230 -2.32 34.34 0.65
N VAL A 231 -3.04 35.27 0.04
CA VAL A 231 -3.61 35.14 -1.32
C VAL A 231 -2.52 34.75 -2.31
N ILE A 232 -2.85 33.87 -3.25
CA ILE A 232 -1.99 33.59 -4.41
C ILE A 232 -2.34 34.63 -5.48
N GLU A 233 -1.38 35.47 -5.86
CA GLU A 233 -1.50 36.34 -7.03
C GLU A 233 -1.32 35.54 -8.32
N ASP A 234 -1.85 36.05 -9.44
CA ASP A 234 -1.50 35.54 -10.76
C ASP A 234 0.00 35.78 -11.08
N PRO A 235 0.61 34.95 -11.94
CA PRO A 235 2.02 35.06 -12.26
C PRO A 235 2.28 36.26 -13.20
N PRO A 236 3.45 36.90 -13.14
CA PRO A 236 3.83 37.93 -14.10
C PRO A 236 3.98 37.38 -15.53
N GLU A 237 4.00 38.28 -16.51
CA GLU A 237 4.23 37.89 -17.91
C GLU A 237 5.71 37.65 -18.23
N PRO A 238 6.04 36.69 -19.12
CA PRO A 238 5.14 35.95 -20.03
C PRO A 238 4.49 34.70 -19.42
N LEU A 239 4.69 34.41 -18.12
CA LEU A 239 4.29 33.11 -17.56
C LEU A 239 2.76 32.96 -17.43
N CYS A 240 2.00 34.03 -17.25
CA CYS A 240 0.54 33.96 -17.28
C CYS A 240 0.04 33.50 -18.66
N SER A 241 0.50 34.20 -19.69
CA SER A 241 0.29 33.89 -21.11
C SER A 241 0.76 32.48 -21.48
N LEU A 242 1.92 32.04 -20.98
CA LEU A 242 2.46 30.71 -21.27
C LEU A 242 1.75 29.58 -20.49
N LEU A 243 1.11 29.87 -19.36
CA LEU A 243 0.28 28.91 -18.62
C LEU A 243 -1.17 28.83 -19.11
N ASP A 244 -1.57 29.66 -20.08
CA ASP A 244 -2.88 29.54 -20.74
C ASP A 244 -2.77 28.84 -22.13
N PRO A 245 -3.15 27.55 -22.24
CA PRO A 245 -3.00 26.79 -23.48
C PRO A 245 -3.90 27.27 -24.63
N SER A 246 -4.82 28.22 -24.39
CA SER A 246 -5.54 28.90 -25.48
C SER A 246 -4.66 29.93 -26.21
N ASN A 247 -3.59 30.42 -25.57
CA ASN A 247 -2.72 31.49 -26.04
C ASN A 247 -1.63 30.99 -27.02
N GLY A 248 -2.05 30.15 -27.98
CA GLY A 248 -1.25 29.76 -29.13
C GLY A 248 -0.15 28.71 -28.92
N PRO A 249 0.64 28.42 -29.97
CA PRO A 249 1.53 27.26 -30.02
C PRO A 249 2.69 27.28 -29.00
N ASP A 250 3.11 28.46 -28.55
CA ASP A 250 4.19 28.60 -27.57
C ASP A 250 3.74 28.20 -26.15
N SER A 251 2.51 28.53 -25.73
CA SER A 251 1.96 28.02 -24.46
C SER A 251 1.81 26.50 -24.50
N VAL A 252 1.22 25.95 -25.57
CA VAL A 252 1.03 24.49 -25.71
C VAL A 252 2.38 23.76 -25.66
N HIS A 253 3.42 24.30 -26.29
CA HIS A 253 4.78 23.78 -26.18
C HIS A 253 5.37 23.94 -24.78
N PHE A 254 5.24 25.12 -24.15
CA PHE A 254 5.74 25.39 -22.80
C PHE A 254 5.12 24.43 -21.79
N ILE A 255 3.79 24.27 -21.76
CA ILE A 255 3.08 23.34 -20.86
C ILE A 255 3.51 21.89 -21.12
N ALA A 256 3.76 21.50 -22.37
CA ALA A 256 4.28 20.17 -22.69
C ALA A 256 5.70 19.94 -22.14
N ALA A 257 6.57 20.96 -22.15
CA ALA A 257 7.97 20.90 -21.70
C ALA A 257 8.23 21.54 -20.32
N ILE A 258 7.19 21.93 -19.57
CA ILE A 258 7.28 22.84 -18.41
C ILE A 258 8.24 22.36 -17.31
N ARG A 259 8.39 21.05 -17.12
CA ARG A 259 9.36 20.49 -16.17
C ARG A 259 10.80 20.83 -16.56
N THR A 260 11.14 20.80 -17.85
CA THR A 260 12.48 21.15 -18.36
C THR A 260 12.74 22.64 -18.19
N TYR A 261 11.79 23.49 -18.58
CA TYR A 261 11.89 24.94 -18.35
C TYR A 261 12.04 25.27 -16.86
N ASN A 262 11.23 24.66 -15.98
CA ASN A 262 11.36 24.88 -14.53
C ASN A 262 12.72 24.41 -14.00
N SER A 263 13.25 23.28 -14.47
CA SER A 263 14.60 22.81 -14.10
C SER A 263 15.71 23.75 -14.58
N MET A 264 15.55 24.46 -15.70
CA MET A 264 16.51 25.50 -16.12
C MET A 264 16.58 26.64 -15.09
N PHE A 265 15.44 27.09 -14.55
CA PHE A 265 15.38 28.24 -13.64
C PHE A 265 15.49 27.87 -12.15
N ALA A 266 15.28 26.61 -11.76
CA ALA A 266 15.42 26.18 -10.38
C ALA A 266 16.84 26.42 -9.84
N PHE A 267 16.94 26.88 -8.60
CA PHE A 267 18.18 27.06 -7.87
C PHE A 267 18.70 25.73 -7.28
N THR A 268 17.79 24.80 -6.98
CA THR A 268 18.11 23.46 -6.47
C THR A 268 17.86 22.35 -7.49
N SER A 269 18.63 21.27 -7.34
CA SER A 269 18.41 20.00 -8.00
C SER A 269 17.49 19.09 -7.15
N MET A 270 16.54 18.40 -7.79
CA MET A 270 15.68 17.43 -7.12
C MET A 270 16.39 16.07 -7.04
N GLY A 271 17.09 15.82 -5.94
CA GLY A 271 17.77 14.57 -5.64
C GLY A 271 16.79 13.45 -5.31
N VAL A 272 16.26 12.78 -6.34
CA VAL A 272 15.36 11.62 -6.24
C VAL A 272 15.51 10.68 -7.45
N ARG A 273 15.27 9.38 -7.26
CA ARG A 273 15.23 8.41 -8.37
C ARG A 273 13.87 8.46 -9.07
N ILE A 274 13.78 9.22 -10.16
CA ILE A 274 12.60 9.26 -11.04
C ILE A 274 12.51 7.96 -11.86
N ASP A 275 11.35 7.31 -11.85
CA ASP A 275 11.06 6.15 -12.70
C ASP A 275 10.48 6.60 -14.05
N GLN A 276 11.33 6.65 -15.06
CA GLN A 276 10.90 6.92 -16.44
C GLN A 276 10.28 5.69 -17.14
N GLN A 277 10.49 4.46 -16.66
CA GLN A 277 10.10 3.24 -17.39
C GLN A 277 8.57 3.13 -17.53
N ILE A 278 7.83 3.56 -16.51
CA ILE A 278 6.35 3.59 -16.50
C ILE A 278 5.76 4.39 -17.67
N ASN A 279 6.48 5.39 -18.20
CA ASN A 279 6.00 6.31 -19.23
C ASN A 279 6.24 5.81 -20.67
N ARG A 280 7.04 4.76 -20.90
CA ARG A 280 7.44 4.24 -22.23
C ARG A 280 6.34 3.55 -23.05
N SER A 281 5.07 3.77 -22.72
CA SER A 281 3.90 3.14 -23.37
C SER A 281 2.78 4.17 -23.61
N ASN A 282 1.80 3.82 -24.44
CA ASN A 282 0.73 4.71 -24.91
C ASN A 282 -0.35 5.02 -23.84
N GLY A 283 0.07 5.47 -22.65
CA GLY A 283 -0.80 5.91 -21.55
C GLY A 283 -0.51 7.36 -21.12
N PRO A 284 -1.34 7.95 -20.25
CA PRO A 284 -1.16 9.32 -19.76
C PRO A 284 0.09 9.47 -18.90
N TYR A 285 0.73 10.64 -18.90
CA TYR A 285 1.99 10.86 -18.16
C TYR A 285 1.84 10.68 -16.65
N VAL A 286 2.84 10.07 -16.00
CA VAL A 286 2.97 9.99 -14.54
C VAL A 286 4.37 10.38 -14.08
N PHE A 287 4.46 11.32 -13.14
CA PHE A 287 5.63 11.49 -12.32
C PHE A 287 5.65 10.43 -11.19
N ARG A 288 6.49 9.39 -11.34
CA ARG A 288 6.72 8.35 -10.32
C ARG A 288 8.15 8.44 -9.81
N VAL A 289 8.32 8.37 -8.48
CA VAL A 289 9.62 8.40 -7.80
C VAL A 289 9.84 7.17 -6.93
N SER A 290 11.09 6.87 -6.61
CA SER A 290 11.52 5.83 -5.68
C SER A 290 12.54 6.39 -4.68
N GLY A 291 12.48 5.94 -3.42
CA GLY A 291 13.39 6.38 -2.36
C GLY A 291 13.00 7.70 -1.68
N GLN A 292 13.93 8.32 -0.96
CA GLN A 292 13.75 9.64 -0.35
C GLN A 292 13.83 10.75 -1.41
N VAL A 293 12.99 11.77 -1.27
CA VAL A 293 13.07 13.04 -2.04
C VAL A 293 13.91 14.04 -1.24
N CYS A 294 14.81 14.76 -1.89
CA CYS A 294 15.51 15.89 -1.29
C CYS A 294 15.86 16.96 -2.33
N HIS A 295 15.89 18.23 -1.94
CA HIS A 295 16.48 19.30 -2.75
C HIS A 295 17.95 19.45 -2.37
N ARG A 296 18.81 19.63 -3.37
CA ARG A 296 20.24 19.82 -3.18
C ARG A 296 20.75 21.05 -3.92
N ILE A 297 21.62 21.78 -3.24
CA ILE A 297 22.37 22.91 -3.78
C ILE A 297 23.87 22.59 -3.74
N GLY A 298 24.68 23.29 -4.52
CA GLY A 298 26.12 23.06 -4.62
C GLY A 298 26.87 24.36 -4.86
N ALA A 299 28.20 24.27 -4.99
CA ALA A 299 29.04 25.44 -5.19
C ALA A 299 28.62 26.29 -6.40
N LEU A 300 28.79 27.61 -6.28
CA LEU A 300 28.30 28.61 -7.24
C LEU A 300 29.06 28.57 -8.58
N VAL A 301 30.31 28.11 -8.56
CA VAL A 301 31.13 27.82 -9.74
C VAL A 301 31.06 26.30 -10.05
N PRO A 302 30.80 25.87 -11.30
CA PRO A 302 30.85 24.46 -11.68
C PRO A 302 32.28 23.89 -11.56
N PRO A 303 32.45 22.60 -11.23
CA PRO A 303 33.75 21.94 -11.30
C PRO A 303 34.32 21.97 -12.72
N GLU A 304 35.65 21.91 -12.83
CA GLU A 304 36.35 21.94 -14.11
C GLU A 304 35.85 20.84 -15.07
N GLY A 305 35.59 21.21 -16.32
CA GLY A 305 35.01 20.33 -17.35
C GLY A 305 33.51 20.04 -17.21
N GLN A 306 32.82 20.53 -16.18
CA GLN A 306 31.36 20.36 -16.02
C GLN A 306 30.58 21.59 -16.51
N ARG A 307 29.35 21.36 -17.00
CA ARG A 307 28.45 22.45 -17.41
C ARG A 307 27.76 23.08 -16.20
N PRO A 308 27.54 24.41 -16.17
CA PRO A 308 26.81 25.07 -15.10
C PRO A 308 25.36 24.58 -15.02
N SER A 309 24.85 24.37 -13.81
CA SER A 309 23.46 23.93 -13.59
C SER A 309 22.82 24.55 -12.36
N TYR A 310 21.50 24.69 -12.39
CA TYR A 310 20.68 25.23 -11.31
C TYR A 310 21.18 26.62 -10.82
N ALA A 311 21.46 26.79 -9.52
CA ALA A 311 22.04 28.01 -8.94
C ALA A 311 23.25 28.59 -9.71
N GLN A 312 24.08 27.73 -10.31
CA GLN A 312 25.28 28.16 -11.05
C GLN A 312 24.93 28.99 -12.29
N LEU A 313 23.76 28.79 -12.89
CA LEU A 313 23.27 29.52 -14.07
C LEU A 313 22.90 30.99 -13.78
N TYR A 314 22.96 31.41 -12.51
CA TYR A 314 22.82 32.81 -12.12
C TYR A 314 24.17 33.50 -11.89
N PHE A 315 25.27 32.72 -11.81
CA PHE A 315 26.61 33.16 -11.37
C PHE A 315 27.73 32.95 -12.39
N TYR A 316 27.81 31.74 -12.96
CA TYR A 316 28.87 31.35 -13.89
C TYR A 316 28.49 31.69 -15.33
N ASP A 317 29.40 32.35 -16.03
CA ASP A 317 29.25 32.75 -17.45
C ASP A 317 27.85 33.32 -17.77
N THR A 318 27.55 34.42 -17.08
CA THR A 318 26.27 35.14 -17.23
C THR A 318 26.11 35.80 -18.60
N ALA A 319 27.21 35.95 -19.37
CA ALA A 319 27.18 36.41 -20.76
C ALA A 319 26.52 35.38 -21.69
N ASN A 320 26.93 34.11 -21.61
CA ASN A 320 26.36 33.03 -22.42
C ASN A 320 25.25 32.25 -21.68
N GLU A 321 24.62 32.86 -20.66
CA GLU A 321 23.66 32.18 -19.78
C GLU A 321 22.52 31.47 -20.51
N ILE A 322 21.99 32.04 -21.60
CA ILE A 322 20.93 31.44 -22.41
C ILE A 322 21.42 30.17 -23.10
N GLU A 323 22.63 30.18 -23.66
CA GLU A 323 23.26 28.99 -24.24
C GLU A 323 23.55 27.94 -23.16
N ASN A 324 24.13 28.35 -22.03
CA ASN A 324 24.40 27.50 -20.87
C ASN A 324 23.12 26.81 -20.34
N ARG A 325 22.01 27.55 -20.20
CA ARG A 325 20.68 27.00 -19.86
C ARG A 325 20.24 25.94 -20.89
N MET A 326 20.34 26.26 -22.18
CA MET A 326 19.95 25.38 -23.30
C MET A 326 20.85 24.14 -23.46
N ALA A 327 22.12 24.25 -23.08
CA ALA A 327 23.12 23.18 -23.18
C ALA A 327 23.11 22.22 -21.97
N SER A 328 22.72 22.69 -20.78
CA SER A 328 22.65 21.85 -19.56
C SER A 328 21.37 21.03 -19.43
N PHE A 329 20.30 21.38 -20.16
CA PHE A 329 19.02 20.67 -20.15
C PHE A 329 18.56 20.22 -21.55
N PRO A 330 19.34 19.38 -22.26
CA PRO A 330 18.93 18.80 -23.54
C PRO A 330 17.71 17.89 -23.34
N SER A 331 16.85 17.80 -24.36
CA SER A 331 15.62 17.00 -24.31
C SER A 331 15.77 15.72 -25.11
N ASP A 332 15.42 14.58 -24.50
CA ASP A 332 15.43 13.23 -25.12
C ASP A 332 14.50 13.11 -26.36
N SER A 333 13.66 14.12 -26.62
CA SER A 333 12.76 14.15 -27.77
C SER A 333 12.75 15.54 -28.42
N ALA A 334 12.96 15.56 -29.75
CA ALA A 334 13.03 16.81 -30.52
C ALA A 334 11.78 17.71 -30.36
N SER A 335 10.59 17.11 -30.19
CA SER A 335 9.33 17.83 -29.99
C SER A 335 9.20 18.55 -28.64
N ASN A 336 10.00 18.18 -27.65
CA ASN A 336 10.04 18.82 -26.33
C ASN A 336 11.40 19.49 -26.06
N ARG A 337 12.16 19.86 -27.10
CA ARG A 337 13.34 20.73 -26.94
C ARG A 337 12.88 22.15 -26.62
N PRO A 338 13.32 22.77 -25.52
CA PRO A 338 12.95 24.15 -25.19
C PRO A 338 13.29 25.13 -26.32
N ARG A 339 12.42 26.13 -26.51
CA ARG A 339 12.61 27.26 -27.43
C ARG A 339 13.34 28.41 -26.76
N GLU A 340 14.38 28.92 -27.41
CA GLU A 340 15.28 29.93 -26.85
C GLU A 340 14.57 31.25 -26.51
N HIS A 341 13.65 31.72 -27.35
CA HIS A 341 12.94 32.99 -27.11
C HIS A 341 12.08 32.93 -25.85
N ILE A 342 11.44 31.79 -25.57
CA ILE A 342 10.72 31.54 -24.33
C ILE A 342 11.68 31.55 -23.13
N VAL A 343 12.86 30.93 -23.22
CA VAL A 343 13.88 30.99 -22.16
C VAL A 343 14.34 32.44 -21.92
N ARG A 344 14.53 33.23 -22.99
CA ARG A 344 14.97 34.62 -22.93
C ARG A 344 13.93 35.52 -22.25
N GLN A 345 12.65 35.37 -22.58
CA GLN A 345 11.56 36.11 -21.93
C GLN A 345 11.35 35.68 -20.47
N LEU A 346 11.40 34.38 -20.17
CA LEU A 346 11.29 33.86 -18.80
C LEU A 346 12.48 34.30 -17.92
N ARG A 347 13.69 34.43 -18.48
CA ARG A 347 14.84 35.01 -17.76
C ARG A 347 14.54 36.45 -17.33
N ALA A 348 14.12 37.30 -18.27
CA ALA A 348 13.79 38.70 -17.96
C ALA A 348 12.72 38.81 -16.86
N MET A 349 11.67 37.99 -16.93
CA MET A 349 10.64 37.91 -15.88
C MET A 349 11.21 37.44 -14.53
N VAL A 350 12.05 36.39 -14.49
CA VAL A 350 12.64 35.89 -13.25
C VAL A 350 13.58 36.93 -12.63
N ASP A 351 14.41 37.59 -13.42
CA ASP A 351 15.29 38.67 -12.94
C ASP A 351 14.48 39.91 -12.47
N GLN A 352 13.33 40.21 -13.10
CA GLN A 352 12.48 41.35 -12.73
C GLN A 352 11.62 41.11 -11.49
N TYR A 353 11.11 39.88 -11.28
CA TYR A 353 10.09 39.62 -10.25
C TYR A 353 10.55 38.71 -9.10
N ASN A 354 11.67 37.99 -9.20
CA ASN A 354 12.08 37.02 -8.19
C ASN A 354 13.22 37.55 -7.29
N PRO A 355 12.98 37.83 -5.99
CA PRO A 355 14.00 38.37 -5.08
C PRO A 355 15.20 37.44 -4.87
N ILE A 356 15.03 36.11 -5.03
CA ILE A 356 16.13 35.16 -4.96
C ILE A 356 17.06 35.35 -6.17
N ALA A 357 16.50 35.49 -7.38
CA ALA A 357 17.28 35.76 -8.58
C ALA A 357 18.00 37.11 -8.47
N GLN A 358 17.30 38.16 -8.04
CA GLN A 358 17.85 39.50 -7.86
C GLN A 358 19.00 39.55 -6.85
N GLY A 359 18.85 38.87 -5.71
CA GLY A 359 19.93 38.71 -4.73
C GLY A 359 21.14 37.99 -5.31
N PHE A 360 20.93 36.94 -6.11
CA PHE A 360 22.01 36.24 -6.81
C PHE A 360 22.71 37.16 -7.84
N ARG A 361 21.98 37.96 -8.64
CA ARG A 361 22.57 38.94 -9.58
C ARG A 361 23.38 40.02 -8.86
N THR A 362 22.78 40.66 -7.86
CA THR A 362 23.40 41.76 -7.09
C THR A 362 24.72 41.31 -6.44
N ILE A 363 24.79 40.05 -6.00
CA ILE A 363 26.01 39.47 -5.44
C ILE A 363 27.03 39.13 -6.54
N GLN A 364 26.60 38.61 -7.69
CA GLN A 364 27.47 38.35 -8.84
C GLN A 364 28.15 39.63 -9.35
N GLU A 365 27.42 40.74 -9.44
CA GLU A 365 27.94 42.06 -9.82
C GLU A 365 28.98 42.58 -8.83
N ARG A 366 28.72 42.46 -7.52
CA ARG A 366 29.69 42.84 -6.47
C ARG A 366 30.97 42.02 -6.56
N ILE A 367 30.87 40.70 -6.78
CA ILE A 367 32.03 39.82 -6.93
C ILE A 367 32.81 40.13 -8.21
N ALA A 368 32.14 40.47 -9.31
CA ALA A 368 32.81 40.91 -10.53
C ALA A 368 33.66 42.18 -10.33
N SER A 369 33.30 43.03 -9.35
CA SER A 369 34.11 44.19 -8.93
C SER A 369 35.22 43.88 -7.90
N GLN A 370 35.25 42.66 -7.34
CA GLN A 370 36.16 42.25 -6.25
C GLN A 370 36.88 40.93 -6.59
N ALA A 371 37.85 41.01 -7.50
CA ALA A 371 38.59 39.84 -7.98
C ALA A 371 39.53 39.25 -6.91
N GLY A 372 39.31 37.98 -6.55
CA GLY A 372 40.30 37.13 -5.85
C GLY A 372 39.88 36.57 -4.49
N SER A 373 38.82 37.06 -3.87
CA SER A 373 38.35 36.56 -2.56
C SER A 373 37.47 35.31 -2.67
N ASP A 374 37.59 34.38 -1.73
CA ASP A 374 36.57 33.37 -1.50
C ASP A 374 35.36 34.00 -0.80
N PHE A 375 34.16 33.65 -1.27
CA PHE A 375 32.89 34.21 -0.79
C PHE A 375 31.86 33.12 -0.50
N ARG A 376 30.92 33.43 0.39
CA ARG A 376 29.78 32.57 0.71
C ARG A 376 28.47 33.37 0.60
N ILE A 377 27.42 32.70 0.15
CA ILE A 377 26.06 33.26 0.10
C ILE A 377 25.22 32.62 1.20
N ARG A 378 24.45 33.43 1.93
CA ARG A 378 23.53 33.00 2.99
C ARG A 378 22.09 33.32 2.58
N ILE A 379 21.25 32.30 2.49
CA ILE A 379 19.78 32.44 2.40
C ILE A 379 19.22 32.16 3.81
N PRO A 380 18.78 33.19 4.56
CA PRO A 380 18.40 33.04 5.95
C PRO A 380 17.10 32.25 6.12
N ALA A 381 16.98 31.52 7.24
CA ALA A 381 15.79 30.76 7.62
C ALA A 381 14.72 31.61 8.31
N SER A 382 15.08 32.79 8.80
CA SER A 382 14.22 33.76 9.49
C SER A 382 14.46 35.16 8.94
N ARG A 383 13.40 35.98 8.81
CA ARG A 383 13.57 37.41 8.55
C ARG A 383 14.23 38.05 9.79
N GLN A 384 15.22 38.92 9.59
CA GLN A 384 16.00 39.47 10.71
C GLN A 384 15.23 40.51 11.53
N ASN A 385 14.26 41.18 10.90
CA ASN A 385 13.26 42.01 11.58
C ASN A 385 11.93 41.25 11.63
N GLY A 386 11.17 41.40 12.71
CA GLY A 386 9.82 40.85 12.89
C GLY A 386 8.74 41.54 12.05
N GLY A 387 9.07 41.93 10.81
CA GLY A 387 8.14 42.54 9.87
C GLY A 387 7.00 41.59 9.48
N VAL A 388 5.84 42.17 9.15
CA VAL A 388 4.57 41.47 8.89
C VAL A 388 4.79 40.22 8.02
N GLN A 389 4.31 39.06 8.51
CA GLN A 389 4.52 37.71 7.94
C GLN A 389 4.03 37.55 6.48
N TYR A 390 3.38 38.57 5.92
CA TYR A 390 2.64 38.55 4.66
C TYR A 390 3.17 39.56 3.62
N SER A 391 4.19 40.36 3.94
CA SER A 391 4.82 41.27 2.96
C SER A 391 5.71 40.51 1.96
N ALA A 392 5.66 40.92 0.69
CA ALA A 392 6.60 40.48 -0.34
C ALA A 392 8.04 40.81 0.10
N PRO A 393 8.98 39.84 0.01
CA PRO A 393 10.31 39.99 0.61
C PRO A 393 11.28 40.72 -0.33
N ALA A 394 12.19 41.52 0.23
CA ALA A 394 13.22 42.20 -0.54
C ALA A 394 14.42 41.27 -0.87
N ALA A 395 15.26 41.65 -1.84
CA ALA A 395 16.37 40.80 -2.30
C ALA A 395 17.46 40.61 -1.24
N ASP A 396 17.73 41.65 -0.44
CA ASP A 396 18.66 41.68 0.69
C ASP A 396 18.12 40.94 1.93
N GLU A 397 16.81 40.95 2.17
CA GLU A 397 16.16 40.09 3.18
C GLU A 397 16.29 38.58 2.85
N VAL A 398 16.49 38.23 1.58
CA VAL A 398 16.43 36.85 1.07
C VAL A 398 17.80 36.27 0.73
N VAL A 399 18.78 37.09 0.34
CA VAL A 399 20.11 36.62 -0.08
C VAL A 399 21.21 37.59 0.39
N GLY A 400 22.04 37.15 1.34
CA GLY A 400 23.19 37.92 1.84
C GLY A 400 24.53 37.39 1.33
N LEU A 401 25.49 38.29 1.10
CA LEU A 401 26.90 37.98 0.86
C LEU A 401 27.67 37.97 2.18
N VAL A 402 28.51 36.95 2.39
CA VAL A 402 29.40 36.80 3.55
C VAL A 402 30.85 36.72 3.05
N VAL A 403 31.73 37.50 3.68
CA VAL A 403 33.16 37.61 3.37
C VAL A 403 33.94 37.56 4.68
N GLY A 404 34.98 36.71 4.75
CA GLY A 404 35.79 36.50 5.96
C GLY A 404 35.39 35.25 6.77
N ASP A 405 35.95 35.14 7.97
CA ASP A 405 35.71 34.04 8.90
C ASP A 405 34.29 34.09 9.54
N PHE A 406 33.88 32.97 10.13
CA PHE A 406 32.46 32.65 10.32
C PHE A 406 32.05 32.65 11.80
N ASP A 407 31.14 33.57 12.18
CA ASP A 407 30.51 33.55 13.51
C ASP A 407 29.56 32.35 13.70
N GLU A 408 29.51 31.84 14.93
CA GLU A 408 28.66 30.70 15.30
C GLU A 408 27.15 31.04 15.32
N ASN A 409 26.79 32.32 15.25
CA ASN A 409 25.41 32.85 15.37
C ASN A 409 24.52 32.67 14.10
N HIS A 410 24.64 31.54 13.40
CA HIS A 410 23.82 31.22 12.23
C HIS A 410 22.77 30.13 12.54
N SER A 411 21.63 30.14 11.84
CA SER A 411 20.59 29.15 12.09
C SER A 411 20.97 27.80 11.48
N ARG A 412 20.73 26.69 12.19
CA ARG A 412 20.85 25.31 11.64
C ARG A 412 19.89 25.02 10.46
N ARG A 413 19.09 26.00 10.04
CA ARG A 413 18.23 25.96 8.85
C ARG A 413 18.68 26.88 7.72
N ASP A 414 19.65 27.77 7.94
CA ASP A 414 20.16 28.68 6.91
C ASP A 414 20.81 27.87 5.77
N ILE A 415 20.69 28.35 4.54
CA ILE A 415 21.38 27.74 3.39
C ILE A 415 22.64 28.53 3.13
N ILE A 416 23.81 27.91 3.29
CA ILE A 416 25.11 28.49 2.97
C ILE A 416 25.60 27.91 1.65
N ILE A 417 25.99 28.75 0.70
CA ILE A 417 26.46 28.34 -0.62
C ILE A 417 27.87 28.89 -0.82
N GLN A 418 28.82 28.01 -1.10
CA GLN A 418 30.24 28.35 -1.23
C GLN A 418 30.59 28.70 -2.69
N SER A 419 31.54 29.61 -2.89
CA SER A 419 32.08 29.95 -4.22
C SER A 419 32.59 28.72 -4.97
N ARG A 420 33.49 27.97 -4.34
CA ARG A 420 34.20 26.79 -4.87
C ARG A 420 34.23 25.68 -3.81
N GLY A 421 34.57 24.45 -4.21
CA GLY A 421 35.02 23.40 -3.28
C GLY A 421 33.95 22.74 -2.38
N GLY A 422 32.66 22.82 -2.71
CA GLY A 422 31.58 22.22 -1.91
C GLY A 422 31.01 20.90 -2.46
N HIS A 423 30.61 20.00 -1.56
CA HIS A 423 29.73 18.86 -1.91
C HIS A 423 28.28 19.33 -2.15
N LEU A 424 27.43 18.46 -2.71
CA LEU A 424 25.99 18.75 -2.86
C LEU A 424 25.27 18.67 -1.51
N GLU A 425 25.05 19.82 -0.88
CA GLU A 425 24.35 19.95 0.39
C GLU A 425 22.84 19.75 0.26
N ARG A 426 22.21 19.13 1.25
CA ARG A 426 20.76 18.91 1.30
C ARG A 426 20.07 20.12 1.93
N VAL A 427 19.19 20.78 1.18
CA VAL A 427 18.34 21.84 1.71
C VAL A 427 17.33 21.24 2.70
N ASN A 428 17.09 21.92 3.82
CA ASN A 428 16.16 21.48 4.86
C ASN A 428 14.70 21.65 4.38
N PRO A 429 13.83 20.61 4.41
CA PRO A 429 12.41 20.70 4.04
C PRO A 429 11.56 21.66 4.88
N LEU A 430 12.11 22.22 5.96
CA LEU A 430 11.48 23.22 6.85
C LEU A 430 12.02 24.64 6.60
N HIS A 431 12.83 24.87 5.57
CA HIS A 431 13.30 26.21 5.18
C HIS A 431 12.25 26.93 4.34
N ARG A 432 11.99 28.22 4.63
CA ARG A 432 10.93 29.01 3.98
C ARG A 432 11.02 29.04 2.46
N LYS A 433 12.22 28.99 1.86
CA LYS A 433 12.40 28.97 0.40
C LYS A 433 12.49 27.57 -0.22
N TYR A 434 12.22 26.47 0.52
CA TYR A 434 12.41 25.10 0.02
C TYR A 434 11.68 24.79 -1.30
N PHE A 435 10.41 25.21 -1.43
CA PHE A 435 9.68 25.09 -2.71
C PHE A 435 10.05 26.21 -3.69
N ALA A 436 10.32 27.43 -3.22
CA ALA A 436 10.67 28.55 -4.10
C ALA A 436 11.96 28.32 -4.90
N LEU A 437 12.97 27.71 -4.26
CA LEU A 437 14.23 27.33 -4.89
C LEU A 437 14.07 26.23 -5.94
N GLN A 438 13.06 25.36 -5.81
CA GLN A 438 12.84 24.24 -6.73
C GLN A 438 11.79 24.52 -7.82
N TYR A 439 10.83 25.42 -7.56
CA TYR A 439 9.68 25.69 -8.43
C TYR A 439 9.47 27.20 -8.69
N PRO A 440 10.41 27.93 -9.34
CA PRO A 440 10.29 29.36 -9.57
C PRO A 440 9.06 29.78 -10.40
N PHE A 441 8.43 28.88 -11.15
CA PHE A 441 7.20 29.16 -11.91
C PHE A 441 5.91 29.01 -11.09
N VAL A 442 6.00 28.45 -9.88
CA VAL A 442 4.91 28.45 -8.89
C VAL A 442 5.18 29.48 -7.79
N HIS A 443 6.46 29.76 -7.55
CA HIS A 443 6.94 30.80 -6.63
C HIS A 443 7.64 31.91 -7.41
N THR A 444 6.87 32.62 -8.25
CA THR A 444 7.37 33.65 -9.16
C THR A 444 8.03 34.83 -8.45
N ARG A 445 7.49 35.25 -7.30
CA ARG A 445 7.99 36.36 -6.46
C ARG A 445 8.84 35.84 -5.29
N GLY A 446 9.36 34.62 -5.38
CA GLY A 446 10.16 33.98 -4.32
C GLY A 446 9.36 33.73 -3.03
N GLU A 447 8.05 33.53 -3.15
CA GLU A 447 7.05 33.46 -2.09
C GLU A 447 7.39 32.38 -1.04
N ASP A 448 7.21 32.69 0.25
CA ASP A 448 7.51 31.75 1.34
C ASP A 448 6.60 30.50 1.30
N SER A 449 7.23 29.34 1.40
CA SER A 449 6.61 28.01 1.53
C SER A 449 6.46 27.62 3.01
N TYR A 450 6.08 26.38 3.32
CA TYR A 450 5.78 25.98 4.70
C TYR A 450 6.97 26.16 5.66
N THR A 451 6.67 26.71 6.83
CA THR A 451 7.55 26.79 8.00
C THR A 451 6.78 26.49 9.29
N GLU A 452 7.51 26.24 10.38
CA GLU A 452 6.94 25.86 11.68
C GLU A 452 6.43 27.06 12.51
N ASP A 453 6.74 28.28 12.09
CA ASP A 453 6.36 29.58 12.69
C ASP A 453 5.03 30.16 12.13
N ILE A 454 4.27 29.36 11.37
CA ILE A 454 2.95 29.76 10.86
C ILE A 454 1.90 29.49 11.96
N GLU A 455 1.42 30.54 12.62
CA GLU A 455 0.39 30.46 13.66
C GLU A 455 -1.01 30.16 13.09
N TYR A 456 -1.89 29.59 13.91
CA TYR A 456 -3.33 29.53 13.62
C TYR A 456 -3.98 30.89 13.84
N ASP A 457 -4.99 31.20 13.03
CA ASP A 457 -5.88 32.33 13.27
C ASP A 457 -6.66 32.11 14.58
N THR A 458 -6.41 32.98 15.56
CA THR A 458 -7.00 32.94 16.90
C THR A 458 -8.37 33.62 16.98
N SER A 459 -8.78 34.36 15.93
CA SER A 459 -10.12 34.96 15.84
C SER A 459 -11.21 33.94 15.46
N ALA A 460 -10.82 32.81 14.87
CA ALA A 460 -11.73 31.74 14.48
C ALA A 460 -12.46 31.12 15.70
N ALA A 461 -13.79 31.13 15.67
CA ALA A 461 -14.68 30.85 16.80
C ALA A 461 -14.69 29.37 17.28
N SER A 462 -13.58 28.88 17.84
CA SER A 462 -13.50 27.60 18.60
C SER A 462 -12.17 27.46 19.38
N SER A 463 -11.70 28.54 20.00
CA SER A 463 -10.39 28.65 20.66
C SER A 463 -10.17 27.74 21.89
N SER A 464 -11.24 27.27 22.54
CA SER A 464 -11.18 26.58 23.85
C SER A 464 -10.50 25.19 23.88
N ASN A 465 -10.03 24.66 22.74
CA ASN A 465 -9.40 23.32 22.64
C ASN A 465 -8.25 23.28 21.60
N VAL A 466 -7.43 24.32 21.52
CA VAL A 466 -6.27 24.38 20.60
C VAL A 466 -5.02 23.77 21.26
N GLN A 467 -4.79 22.46 21.07
CA GLN A 467 -3.64 21.73 21.63
C GLN A 467 -2.26 22.08 21.03
N ARG A 468 -2.20 22.93 20.00
CA ARG A 468 -0.97 23.38 19.32
C ARG A 468 -1.23 24.74 18.67
N PRO A 469 -0.37 25.76 18.82
CA PRO A 469 -0.60 27.08 18.24
C PRO A 469 -0.34 27.16 16.73
N HIS A 470 0.53 26.31 16.17
CA HIS A 470 0.96 26.40 14.77
C HIS A 470 0.22 25.47 13.80
N VAL A 471 0.07 25.94 12.56
CA VAL A 471 -0.36 25.20 11.37
C VAL A 471 0.65 24.10 11.04
N THR A 472 0.19 22.91 10.60
CA THR A 472 1.11 21.86 10.10
C THR A 472 1.29 21.90 8.58
N MET A 473 2.41 21.35 8.12
CA MET A 473 2.70 21.14 6.69
C MET A 473 1.58 20.42 5.93
N LEU A 474 0.86 19.52 6.60
CA LEU A 474 -0.34 18.86 6.05
C LEU A 474 -1.47 19.87 5.78
N GLU A 475 -1.73 20.75 6.74
CA GLU A 475 -2.80 21.75 6.68
C GLU A 475 -2.43 22.88 5.69
N TYR A 476 -1.15 23.28 5.65
CA TYR A 476 -0.63 24.23 4.65
C TYR A 476 -0.85 23.73 3.22
N TYR A 477 -0.39 22.52 2.88
CA TYR A 477 -0.58 21.99 1.53
C TYR A 477 -2.04 21.64 1.23
N ARG A 478 -2.84 21.22 2.21
CA ARG A 478 -4.31 21.11 2.06
C ARG A 478 -4.95 22.44 1.67
N TYR A 479 -4.62 23.53 2.37
CA TYR A 479 -5.15 24.87 2.06
C TYR A 479 -4.78 25.29 0.64
N ARG A 480 -3.51 25.11 0.24
CA ARG A 480 -2.98 25.44 -1.10
C ARG A 480 -3.58 24.57 -2.22
N LEU A 481 -4.03 23.34 -1.93
CA LEU A 481 -4.63 22.41 -2.90
C LEU A 481 -6.15 22.57 -3.11
N HIS A 482 -6.78 23.62 -2.57
CA HIS A 482 -8.16 23.99 -2.89
C HIS A 482 -8.20 25.32 -3.67
N ILE A 483 -8.89 25.30 -4.82
CA ILE A 483 -9.18 26.49 -5.62
C ILE A 483 -10.10 27.44 -4.82
N ARG A 484 -9.87 28.75 -4.98
CA ARG A 484 -10.67 29.85 -4.44
C ARG A 484 -11.02 30.80 -5.59
N ALA A 485 -12.20 31.41 -5.53
CA ALA A 485 -12.53 32.49 -6.45
C ALA A 485 -11.57 33.68 -6.24
N GLY A 486 -11.13 34.33 -7.32
CA GLY A 486 -10.25 35.50 -7.25
C GLY A 486 -8.82 35.24 -6.78
N GLN A 487 -8.31 34.00 -6.85
CA GLN A 487 -6.90 33.69 -6.57
C GLN A 487 -6.21 33.03 -7.76
N GLY A 488 -4.92 33.31 -7.91
CA GLY A 488 -4.10 32.86 -9.04
C GLY A 488 -4.00 31.34 -9.15
N LEU A 489 -4.14 30.83 -10.37
CA LEU A 489 -4.31 29.40 -10.64
C LEU A 489 -3.02 28.68 -11.07
N SER A 490 -1.86 29.34 -10.99
CA SER A 490 -0.56 28.86 -11.48
C SER A 490 -0.28 27.40 -11.12
N LEU A 491 -0.44 27.04 -9.84
CA LEU A 491 -0.24 25.69 -9.31
C LEU A 491 -1.04 24.64 -10.09
N PHE A 492 -2.31 24.91 -10.39
CA PHE A 492 -3.21 23.99 -11.10
C PHE A 492 -3.06 24.03 -12.63
N ARG A 493 -2.47 25.10 -13.18
CA ARG A 493 -2.11 25.21 -14.62
C ARG A 493 -0.82 24.45 -14.97
N CYS A 494 0.10 24.27 -14.01
CA CYS A 494 1.42 23.65 -14.20
C CYS A 494 1.47 22.16 -14.64
N GLY A 495 0.35 21.45 -14.75
CA GLY A 495 0.22 20.12 -15.38
C GLY A 495 1.26 19.07 -14.96
N LYS A 496 2.19 18.70 -15.86
CA LYS A 496 3.27 17.73 -15.56
C LYS A 496 4.14 18.17 -14.37
N LEU A 497 4.35 19.47 -14.17
CA LEU A 497 5.08 20.01 -13.02
C LEU A 497 4.20 19.98 -11.75
N PHE A 498 2.89 20.21 -11.87
CA PHE A 498 1.96 20.03 -10.74
C PHE A 498 1.98 18.58 -10.22
N GLN A 499 2.03 17.58 -11.10
CA GLN A 499 2.23 16.18 -10.68
C GLN A 499 3.51 15.98 -9.83
N GLN A 500 4.61 16.64 -10.19
CA GLN A 500 5.86 16.59 -9.43
C GLN A 500 5.70 17.27 -8.07
N ILE A 501 5.12 18.47 -8.04
CA ILE A 501 4.85 19.24 -6.82
C ILE A 501 3.94 18.45 -5.86
N CYS A 502 2.88 17.79 -6.35
CA CYS A 502 2.03 16.93 -5.52
C CYS A 502 2.83 15.79 -4.86
N VAL A 503 3.74 15.16 -5.60
CA VAL A 503 4.60 14.09 -5.08
C VAL A 503 5.54 14.61 -4.00
N ASP A 504 6.13 15.77 -4.24
CA ASP A 504 7.06 16.45 -3.35
C ASP A 504 6.41 16.94 -2.05
N MET A 505 5.27 17.64 -2.13
CA MET A 505 4.49 18.09 -0.98
C MET A 505 4.21 16.97 0.02
N TYR A 506 3.79 15.79 -0.47
CA TYR A 506 3.58 14.63 0.40
C TYR A 506 4.90 14.00 0.87
N ALA A 507 5.95 13.98 0.03
CA ALA A 507 7.26 13.52 0.46
C ALA A 507 7.79 14.35 1.64
N CYS A 508 7.67 15.68 1.62
CA CYS A 508 8.02 16.55 2.74
C CYS A 508 7.18 16.25 3.99
N ILE A 509 5.85 16.09 3.86
CA ILE A 509 4.96 15.76 4.99
C ILE A 509 5.37 14.43 5.63
N GLU A 510 5.71 13.43 4.82
CA GLU A 510 6.06 12.09 5.28
C GLU A 510 7.48 12.04 5.82
N ASP A 511 8.44 12.75 5.22
CA ASP A 511 9.81 12.91 5.71
C ASP A 511 9.82 13.65 7.06
N ALA A 512 9.01 14.70 7.24
CA ALA A 512 8.83 15.37 8.53
C ALA A 512 8.21 14.44 9.59
N ARG A 513 7.23 13.61 9.22
CA ARG A 513 6.65 12.59 10.13
C ARG A 513 7.64 11.49 10.50
N LEU A 514 8.44 11.03 9.55
CA LEU A 514 9.45 9.99 9.78
C LEU A 514 10.66 10.54 10.56
N SER A 515 11.06 11.78 10.30
CA SER A 515 12.07 12.51 11.08
C SER A 515 11.58 12.78 12.50
N TYR A 516 10.30 13.13 12.71
CA TYR A 516 9.72 13.20 14.04
C TYR A 516 9.85 11.84 14.74
N LEU A 517 9.38 10.76 14.11
CA LEU A 517 9.49 9.40 14.67
C LEU A 517 10.93 8.98 14.93
N TYR A 518 11.90 9.38 14.11
CA TYR A 518 13.33 9.06 14.26
C TYR A 518 13.94 9.78 15.47
N HIS A 519 13.79 11.11 15.56
CA HIS A 519 14.36 11.90 16.66
C HIS A 519 13.57 11.79 17.99
N HIS A 520 12.35 11.24 17.95
CA HIS A 520 11.54 10.98 19.14
C HIS A 520 11.42 9.48 19.44
N GLN A 521 12.34 8.64 18.96
CA GLN A 521 12.47 7.26 19.47
C GLN A 521 12.64 7.23 20.99
N ASP A 522 13.29 8.27 21.53
CA ASP A 522 13.54 8.51 22.95
C ASP A 522 12.25 8.78 23.77
N ASN A 523 11.09 8.85 23.10
CA ASN A 523 9.74 8.94 23.68
C ASN A 523 8.82 7.78 23.23
N LEU A 524 9.38 6.79 22.54
CA LEU A 524 8.65 5.71 21.85
C LEU A 524 9.24 4.33 22.11
N ARG A 525 10.12 4.20 23.12
CA ARG A 525 10.60 2.89 23.59
C ARG A 525 9.44 2.05 24.10
N MET A 526 9.62 0.74 24.00
CA MET A 526 8.62 -0.24 24.40
C MET A 526 9.29 -1.48 24.96
N ASP A 527 8.88 -1.85 26.18
CA ASP A 527 9.23 -3.09 26.85
C ASP A 527 8.10 -3.52 27.81
N THR A 528 8.26 -4.65 28.50
CA THR A 528 7.28 -5.13 29.50
C THR A 528 7.51 -4.53 30.89
N MET A 529 6.46 -4.41 31.71
CA MET A 529 6.60 -3.98 33.12
C MET A 529 7.50 -4.93 33.92
N GLU A 530 7.48 -6.22 33.62
CA GLU A 530 8.40 -7.23 34.19
C GLU A 530 9.87 -6.92 33.83
N ASN A 531 10.19 -6.68 32.55
CA ASN A 531 11.55 -6.32 32.15
C ASN A 531 12.01 -4.98 32.77
N ILE A 532 11.10 -4.02 32.94
CA ILE A 532 11.38 -2.73 33.61
C ILE A 532 11.68 -2.96 35.10
N ARG A 533 10.85 -3.74 35.81
CA ARG A 533 11.04 -4.10 37.22
C ARG A 533 12.29 -4.96 37.45
N ASN A 534 12.65 -5.83 36.50
CA ASN A 534 13.89 -6.61 36.57
C ASN A 534 15.12 -5.72 36.33
N ALA A 535 15.06 -4.79 35.38
CA ALA A 535 16.14 -3.84 35.11
C ALA A 535 16.46 -2.95 36.33
N VAL A 536 15.43 -2.46 37.04
CA VAL A 536 15.59 -1.81 38.36
C VAL A 536 16.38 -2.69 39.34
N LEU A 537 15.99 -3.97 39.47
CA LEU A 537 16.64 -4.92 40.38
C LEU A 537 18.06 -5.30 39.95
N GLU A 538 18.38 -5.18 38.65
CA GLU A 538 19.71 -5.38 38.07
C GLU A 538 20.59 -4.10 38.12
N GLY A 539 20.03 -2.95 38.53
CA GLY A 539 20.74 -1.68 38.71
C GLY A 539 20.69 -0.72 37.51
N ASP A 540 19.83 -0.97 36.53
CA ASP A 540 19.48 0.05 35.54
C ASP A 540 18.56 1.10 36.19
N MET A 541 18.86 2.39 35.97
CA MET A 541 18.10 3.49 36.56
C MET A 541 17.13 4.16 35.58
N PHE A 542 17.42 4.12 34.28
CA PHE A 542 16.74 4.95 33.28
C PHE A 542 16.28 4.18 32.02
N GLY A 543 15.20 4.65 31.42
CA GLY A 543 14.61 4.08 30.20
C GLY A 543 15.56 3.92 29.00
N TYR A 544 16.70 4.62 28.95
CA TYR A 544 17.68 4.45 27.87
C TYR A 544 18.39 3.10 27.88
N GLN A 545 18.34 2.35 28.99
CA GLN A 545 19.00 1.07 29.19
C GLN A 545 18.19 -0.10 28.60
N VAL A 546 16.86 -0.01 28.61
CA VAL A 546 15.91 -1.07 28.20
C VAL A 546 15.06 -0.73 26.96
N GLY A 547 14.38 -1.69 26.34
CA GLY A 547 13.47 -1.46 25.23
C GLY A 547 14.10 -1.33 23.83
N LYS A 548 13.26 -1.34 22.79
CA LYS A 548 13.67 -1.40 21.37
C LYS A 548 13.65 -0.04 20.66
N ARG A 549 14.71 0.25 19.90
CA ARG A 549 14.90 1.47 19.09
C ARG A 549 14.49 1.27 17.62
N PHE A 550 14.22 2.38 16.92
CA PHE A 550 13.86 2.51 15.49
C PHE A 550 12.57 1.80 15.04
N ILE A 551 11.51 1.87 15.85
CA ILE A 551 10.20 1.27 15.56
C ILE A 551 9.30 2.20 14.71
N LEU A 552 8.85 1.72 13.55
CA LEU A 552 7.76 2.35 12.79
C LEU A 552 6.38 1.93 13.37
N PRO A 553 5.59 2.82 13.99
CA PRO A 553 4.45 2.44 14.80
C PRO A 553 3.24 1.97 13.97
N LYS A 554 2.35 1.19 14.61
CA LYS A 554 1.11 0.65 14.00
C LYS A 554 0.10 1.72 13.54
N SER A 555 0.27 2.96 13.96
CA SER A 555 -0.47 4.15 13.52
C SER A 555 0.03 4.74 12.19
N PHE A 556 1.24 4.39 11.75
CA PHE A 556 1.81 4.92 10.52
C PHE A 556 1.15 4.27 9.29
N VAL A 557 0.28 5.03 8.63
CA VAL A 557 -0.62 4.54 7.56
C VAL A 557 0.19 4.06 6.34
N GLY A 558 0.15 2.75 6.07
CA GLY A 558 0.91 2.09 5.01
C GLY A 558 2.23 1.44 5.46
N GLY A 559 2.66 1.65 6.71
CA GLY A 559 3.76 0.90 7.31
C GLY A 559 3.42 -0.60 7.47
N PRO A 560 4.43 -1.49 7.61
CA PRO A 560 4.19 -2.94 7.71
C PRO A 560 3.24 -3.33 8.84
N ARG A 561 3.40 -2.73 10.03
CA ARG A 561 2.53 -2.97 11.19
C ARG A 561 1.07 -2.54 10.94
N TYR A 562 0.84 -1.43 10.23
CA TYR A 562 -0.50 -0.97 9.87
C TYR A 562 -1.20 -1.97 8.94
N LEU A 563 -0.52 -2.39 7.86
CA LEU A 563 -1.07 -3.34 6.88
C LEU A 563 -1.38 -4.70 7.54
N PHE A 564 -0.48 -5.19 8.39
CA PHE A 564 -0.66 -6.46 9.11
C PHE A 564 -1.83 -6.42 10.11
N GLN A 565 -2.03 -5.31 10.82
CA GLN A 565 -3.17 -5.17 11.75
C GLN A 565 -4.51 -5.13 11.01
N ASN A 566 -4.58 -4.48 9.85
CA ASN A 566 -5.79 -4.44 9.03
C ASN A 566 -6.10 -5.80 8.38
N TYR A 567 -5.07 -6.54 7.96
CA TYR A 567 -5.17 -7.96 7.58
C TYR A 567 -5.76 -8.82 8.71
N GLN A 568 -5.24 -8.70 9.93
CA GLN A 568 -5.76 -9.44 11.10
C GLN A 568 -7.20 -9.05 11.49
N ASP A 569 -7.59 -7.79 11.39
CA ASP A 569 -8.96 -7.35 11.66
C ASP A 569 -9.96 -7.96 10.67
N ALA A 570 -9.60 -7.97 9.39
CA ALA A 570 -10.41 -8.58 8.34
C ALA A 570 -10.48 -10.12 8.47
N LEU A 571 -9.44 -10.78 9.01
CA LEU A 571 -9.49 -12.20 9.40
C LEU A 571 -10.49 -12.47 10.55
N ALA A 572 -10.57 -11.58 11.55
CA ALA A 572 -11.57 -11.73 12.62
C ALA A 572 -13.01 -11.61 12.10
N ILE A 573 -13.23 -10.75 11.10
CA ILE A 573 -14.52 -10.66 10.40
C ILE A 573 -14.82 -11.98 9.65
N CYS A 574 -13.83 -12.56 8.93
CA CYS A 574 -13.98 -13.90 8.34
C CYS A 574 -14.30 -14.99 9.38
N ARG A 575 -13.62 -15.00 10.53
CA ARG A 575 -13.82 -16.04 11.58
C ARG A 575 -15.24 -16.02 12.14
N LEU A 576 -15.85 -14.85 12.30
CA LEU A 576 -17.21 -14.71 12.84
C LEU A 576 -18.31 -14.90 11.77
N LEU A 577 -18.12 -14.32 10.58
CA LEU A 577 -19.17 -14.26 9.56
C LEU A 577 -19.05 -15.35 8.48
N GLY A 578 -17.99 -16.15 8.50
CA GLY A 578 -17.65 -17.08 7.43
C GLY A 578 -16.95 -16.38 6.26
N PRO A 579 -16.78 -17.05 5.11
CA PRO A 579 -16.26 -16.40 3.91
C PRO A 579 -17.17 -15.22 3.49
N PRO A 580 -16.60 -14.16 2.88
CA PRO A 580 -17.39 -13.07 2.32
C PRO A 580 -18.29 -13.57 1.19
N HIS A 581 -19.25 -12.73 0.82
CA HIS A 581 -20.29 -13.05 -0.15
C HIS A 581 -19.91 -12.51 -1.54
N LEU A 582 -19.46 -11.26 -1.59
CA LEU A 582 -19.08 -10.55 -2.81
C LEU A 582 -17.69 -9.91 -2.69
N PHE A 583 -16.98 -9.89 -3.81
CA PHE A 583 -15.81 -9.07 -4.08
C PHE A 583 -16.14 -8.09 -5.20
N ILE A 584 -15.88 -6.81 -4.97
CA ILE A 584 -16.10 -5.76 -5.96
C ILE A 584 -14.80 -5.01 -6.17
N THR A 585 -14.44 -4.74 -7.42
CA THR A 585 -13.36 -3.80 -7.72
C THR A 585 -13.88 -2.65 -8.56
N PHE A 586 -13.63 -1.41 -8.11
CA PHE A 586 -14.12 -0.20 -8.73
C PHE A 586 -12.92 0.71 -9.07
N THR A 587 -12.79 1.05 -10.35
CA THR A 587 -11.70 1.89 -10.85
C THR A 587 -12.22 3.27 -11.21
N CYS A 588 -11.48 4.32 -10.86
CA CYS A 588 -11.77 5.68 -11.30
C CYS A 588 -11.94 5.76 -12.83
N ASN A 589 -13.02 6.37 -13.30
CA ASN A 589 -13.15 6.76 -14.70
C ASN A 589 -12.65 8.21 -14.87
N PRO A 590 -11.51 8.45 -15.55
CA PRO A 590 -11.00 9.80 -15.77
C PRO A 590 -11.86 10.63 -16.75
N ALA A 591 -12.89 10.04 -17.37
CA ALA A 591 -13.82 10.73 -18.26
C ALA A 591 -15.13 11.18 -17.59
N TRP A 592 -15.29 11.03 -16.27
CA TRP A 592 -16.46 11.55 -15.54
C TRP A 592 -16.68 13.05 -15.78
N ALA A 593 -17.94 13.47 -15.82
CA ALA A 593 -18.34 14.82 -16.19
C ALA A 593 -17.80 15.88 -15.23
N GLU A 594 -17.79 15.62 -13.91
CA GLU A 594 -17.22 16.55 -12.92
C GLU A 594 -15.71 16.76 -13.11
N ILE A 595 -15.00 15.73 -13.58
CA ILE A 595 -13.59 15.88 -13.97
C ILE A 595 -13.53 16.70 -15.25
N ARG A 596 -14.26 16.32 -16.30
CA ARG A 596 -14.17 16.94 -17.63
C ARG A 596 -14.54 18.41 -17.66
N ARG A 597 -15.57 18.85 -16.92
CA ARG A 597 -15.96 20.27 -16.82
C ARG A 597 -14.94 21.14 -16.07
N ASN A 598 -14.16 20.55 -15.15
CA ASN A 598 -13.24 21.26 -14.27
C ASN A 598 -11.76 21.14 -14.69
N LEU A 599 -11.52 20.73 -15.95
CA LEU A 599 -10.25 20.86 -16.67
C LEU A 599 -10.33 22.07 -17.62
N ILE A 600 -9.29 22.90 -17.64
CA ILE A 600 -9.16 23.93 -18.70
C ILE A 600 -8.81 23.27 -20.04
N ALA A 601 -8.89 24.03 -21.14
CA ALA A 601 -8.55 23.56 -22.47
C ALA A 601 -7.19 22.82 -22.50
N THR A 602 -7.08 21.79 -23.33
CA THR A 602 -5.94 20.84 -23.44
C THR A 602 -5.58 19.98 -22.22
N GLN A 603 -5.93 20.36 -20.97
CA GLN A 603 -5.56 19.57 -19.79
C GLN A 603 -6.12 18.16 -19.84
N GLN A 604 -5.34 17.19 -19.37
CA GLN A 604 -5.78 15.81 -19.19
C GLN A 604 -6.09 15.53 -17.72
N PRO A 605 -6.95 14.55 -17.41
CA PRO A 605 -7.22 14.14 -16.02
C PRO A 605 -5.97 13.81 -15.20
N SER A 606 -4.90 13.31 -15.83
CA SER A 606 -3.60 13.08 -15.18
C SER A 606 -2.91 14.35 -14.69
N ASP A 607 -3.23 15.51 -15.27
CA ASP A 607 -2.63 16.80 -14.96
C ASP A 607 -3.32 17.46 -13.75
N ARG A 608 -4.43 16.89 -13.27
CA ARG A 608 -5.22 17.35 -12.11
C ARG A 608 -5.51 16.19 -11.14
N PRO A 609 -4.48 15.60 -10.50
CA PRO A 609 -4.67 14.50 -9.54
C PRO A 609 -5.50 14.90 -8.31
N ASP A 610 -5.53 16.19 -7.96
CA ASP A 610 -6.42 16.79 -6.95
C ASP A 610 -7.90 16.50 -7.27
N LEU A 611 -8.31 16.87 -8.49
CA LEU A 611 -9.66 16.73 -9.03
C LEU A 611 -10.07 15.24 -9.12
N VAL A 612 -9.20 14.41 -9.70
CA VAL A 612 -9.41 12.96 -9.85
C VAL A 612 -9.66 12.28 -8.50
N CYS A 613 -8.85 12.59 -7.48
CA CYS A 613 -8.99 11.98 -6.16
C CYS A 613 -10.22 12.50 -5.39
N ARG A 614 -10.57 13.79 -5.50
CA ARG A 614 -11.80 14.36 -4.92
C ARG A 614 -13.05 13.69 -5.50
N VAL A 615 -13.20 13.67 -6.83
CA VAL A 615 -14.34 13.04 -7.50
C VAL A 615 -14.41 11.53 -7.19
N PHE A 616 -13.29 10.79 -7.24
CA PHE A 616 -13.30 9.37 -6.88
C PHE A 616 -13.72 9.13 -5.42
N LYS A 617 -13.28 9.97 -4.47
CA LYS A 617 -13.69 9.84 -3.06
C LYS A 617 -15.18 10.09 -2.88
N MET A 618 -15.79 11.05 -3.59
CA MET A 618 -17.24 11.24 -3.59
C MET A 618 -18.00 10.03 -4.16
N LYS A 619 -17.62 9.55 -5.36
CA LYS A 619 -18.26 8.38 -5.99
C LYS A 619 -18.13 7.14 -5.11
N LEU A 620 -16.98 6.93 -4.48
CA LEU A 620 -16.75 5.85 -3.52
C LEU A 620 -17.66 5.97 -2.28
N ASN A 621 -17.71 7.16 -1.65
CA ASN A 621 -18.57 7.39 -0.50
C ASN A 621 -20.03 7.05 -0.84
N GLU A 622 -20.51 7.45 -2.02
CA GLU A 622 -21.87 7.18 -2.48
C GLU A 622 -22.13 5.68 -2.78
N MET A 623 -21.14 5.00 -3.36
CA MET A 623 -21.19 3.54 -3.58
C MET A 623 -21.28 2.77 -2.26
N ILE A 624 -20.59 3.23 -1.21
CA ILE A 624 -20.68 2.63 0.12
C ILE A 624 -22.07 2.86 0.77
N LYS A 625 -22.78 3.95 0.44
CA LYS A 625 -24.20 4.13 0.83
C LYS A 625 -25.14 3.22 0.03
N ASP A 626 -24.97 3.11 -1.29
CA ASP A 626 -25.77 2.18 -2.10
C ASP A 626 -25.69 0.75 -1.54
N ILE A 627 -24.49 0.31 -1.21
CA ILE A 627 -24.23 -1.02 -0.67
C ILE A 627 -24.79 -1.19 0.76
N ARG A 628 -24.53 -0.25 1.68
CA ARG A 628 -24.83 -0.44 3.12
C ARG A 628 -26.19 0.10 3.58
N GLU A 629 -26.73 1.11 2.92
CA GLU A 629 -27.88 1.89 3.37
C GLU A 629 -29.08 1.73 2.41
N ARG A 630 -28.83 1.73 1.10
CA ARG A 630 -29.85 1.42 0.07
C ARG A 630 -29.98 -0.08 -0.25
N ASN A 631 -29.19 -0.93 0.42
CA ASN A 631 -29.25 -2.40 0.32
C ASN A 631 -29.14 -2.94 -1.13
N CYS A 632 -28.25 -2.36 -1.96
CA CYS A 632 -28.06 -2.74 -3.37
C CYS A 632 -27.80 -4.25 -3.62
N PHE A 633 -27.33 -4.98 -2.59
CA PHE A 633 -27.10 -6.43 -2.61
C PHE A 633 -27.86 -7.16 -1.49
N GLY A 634 -28.92 -6.54 -0.96
CA GLY A 634 -29.50 -6.92 0.33
C GLY A 634 -28.75 -6.33 1.52
N ARG A 635 -29.19 -6.69 2.74
CA ARG A 635 -28.68 -6.13 4.00
C ARG A 635 -27.24 -6.55 4.28
N VAL A 636 -26.36 -5.57 4.53
CA VAL A 636 -24.94 -5.82 4.81
C VAL A 636 -24.68 -6.08 6.30
N ALA A 637 -24.03 -7.21 6.60
CA ALA A 637 -23.52 -7.53 7.94
C ALA A 637 -22.12 -6.97 8.20
N ALA A 638 -21.24 -7.02 7.19
CA ALA A 638 -19.92 -6.38 7.22
C ALA A 638 -19.47 -5.95 5.83
N LEU A 639 -18.63 -4.93 5.76
CA LEU A 639 -17.96 -4.43 4.56
C LEU A 639 -16.54 -4.01 4.91
N ILE A 640 -15.58 -4.35 4.08
CA ILE A 640 -14.18 -3.93 4.19
C ILE A 640 -13.75 -3.37 2.83
N TYR A 641 -12.97 -2.30 2.79
CA TYR A 641 -12.29 -1.89 1.56
C TYR A 641 -10.84 -1.45 1.77
N THR A 642 -10.02 -1.60 0.73
CA THR A 642 -8.66 -1.04 0.64
C THR A 642 -8.48 -0.32 -0.71
N ILE A 643 -7.86 0.86 -0.67
CA ILE A 643 -7.50 1.66 -1.85
C ILE A 643 -6.15 1.21 -2.42
N GLU A 644 -6.07 1.06 -3.74
CA GLU A 644 -4.84 0.83 -4.49
C GLU A 644 -4.73 1.87 -5.63
N PHE A 645 -3.53 2.37 -5.91
CA PHE A 645 -3.29 3.33 -7.00
C PHE A 645 -2.85 2.59 -8.27
N GLN A 646 -3.83 1.99 -8.96
CA GLN A 646 -3.61 1.09 -10.08
C GLN A 646 -3.25 1.78 -11.40
N LYS A 647 -2.79 0.98 -12.38
CA LYS A 647 -2.35 1.44 -13.70
C LYS A 647 -1.26 2.52 -13.55
N ARG A 648 -1.56 3.73 -14.01
CA ARG A 648 -0.73 4.92 -13.94
C ARG A 648 -1.15 5.79 -12.74
N GLY A 649 -1.19 5.16 -11.57
CA GLY A 649 -1.54 5.77 -10.28
C GLY A 649 -3.03 6.10 -10.06
N LEU A 650 -3.94 5.76 -10.97
CA LEU A 650 -5.37 6.10 -10.81
C LEU A 650 -5.97 5.41 -9.58
N PRO A 651 -6.81 6.11 -8.78
CA PRO A 651 -7.53 5.49 -7.67
C PRO A 651 -8.36 4.28 -8.09
N HIS A 652 -8.23 3.21 -7.33
CA HIS A 652 -8.97 1.96 -7.47
C HIS A 652 -9.27 1.43 -6.06
N VAL A 653 -10.39 0.75 -5.89
CA VAL A 653 -10.78 0.17 -4.60
C VAL A 653 -11.11 -1.31 -4.74
N HIS A 654 -10.67 -2.09 -3.76
CA HIS A 654 -11.04 -3.48 -3.53
C HIS A 654 -12.02 -3.53 -2.37
N ILE A 655 -13.28 -3.93 -2.61
CA ILE A 655 -14.35 -3.98 -1.61
C ILE A 655 -14.74 -5.45 -1.39
N VAL A 656 -14.93 -5.82 -0.12
CA VAL A 656 -15.32 -7.17 0.32
C VAL A 656 -16.57 -7.05 1.20
N ILE A 657 -17.62 -7.82 0.88
CA ILE A 657 -18.95 -7.67 1.51
C ILE A 657 -19.41 -9.00 2.10
N TRP A 658 -19.95 -8.95 3.33
CA TRP A 658 -20.74 -10.01 3.95
C TRP A 658 -22.20 -9.57 4.04
N LEU A 659 -23.10 -10.38 3.47
CA LEU A 659 -24.53 -10.16 3.60
C LEU A 659 -25.03 -10.71 4.95
N ALA A 660 -26.15 -10.18 5.43
CA ALA A 660 -26.77 -10.59 6.69
C ALA A 660 -27.56 -11.90 6.56
N ASP A 661 -28.19 -12.10 5.40
CA ASP A 661 -28.63 -13.43 4.97
C ASP A 661 -27.45 -14.16 4.31
N ARG A 662 -27.12 -15.35 4.82
CA ARG A 662 -26.05 -16.21 4.30
C ARG A 662 -26.48 -17.03 3.08
N THR A 663 -27.79 -17.13 2.81
CA THR A 663 -28.37 -17.89 1.70
C THR A 663 -28.61 -17.06 0.44
N ALA A 664 -28.55 -15.72 0.54
CA ALA A 664 -28.79 -14.74 -0.52
C ALA A 664 -28.05 -14.98 -1.85
N LEU A 665 -26.95 -15.74 -1.84
CA LEU A 665 -26.18 -16.11 -3.03
C LEU A 665 -25.81 -17.61 -3.00
N SER A 666 -26.81 -18.46 -2.70
CA SER A 666 -26.69 -19.93 -2.63
C SER A 666 -27.14 -20.65 -3.91
N SER A 667 -28.03 -20.05 -4.71
CA SER A 667 -28.50 -20.63 -5.99
C SER A 667 -27.92 -19.90 -7.21
N PRO A 668 -27.83 -20.57 -8.38
CA PRO A 668 -27.51 -19.92 -9.65
C PRO A 668 -28.45 -18.75 -9.99
N SER A 669 -29.76 -18.89 -9.75
CA SER A 669 -30.74 -17.84 -10.05
C SER A 669 -30.58 -16.59 -9.18
N ALA A 670 -30.23 -16.75 -7.90
CA ALA A 670 -29.94 -15.63 -7.01
C ALA A 670 -28.67 -14.89 -7.44
N ILE A 671 -27.63 -15.62 -7.88
CA ILE A 671 -26.40 -15.03 -8.44
C ILE A 671 -26.69 -14.30 -9.75
N ASP A 672 -27.39 -14.95 -10.69
CA ASP A 672 -27.75 -14.38 -12.01
C ASP A 672 -28.64 -13.12 -11.91
N SER A 673 -29.34 -12.92 -10.79
CA SER A 673 -30.13 -11.70 -10.52
C SER A 673 -29.28 -10.48 -10.10
N ILE A 674 -28.03 -10.71 -9.71
CA ILE A 674 -27.11 -9.70 -9.16
C ILE A 674 -25.85 -9.55 -10.03
N ILE A 675 -25.36 -10.62 -10.64
CA ILE A 675 -24.11 -10.66 -11.43
C ILE A 675 -24.41 -11.18 -12.84
N SER A 676 -24.14 -10.34 -13.84
CA SER A 676 -24.12 -10.74 -15.25
C SER A 676 -22.68 -11.00 -15.70
N ALA A 677 -22.52 -11.91 -16.65
CA ALA A 677 -21.31 -12.08 -17.45
C ALA A 677 -21.62 -12.11 -18.96
N GLU A 678 -22.70 -11.43 -19.35
CA GLU A 678 -23.28 -11.38 -20.70
C GLU A 678 -23.38 -9.91 -21.17
N LEU A 679 -23.27 -9.67 -22.48
CA LEU A 679 -23.68 -8.43 -23.13
C LEU A 679 -25.22 -8.36 -23.13
N PRO A 680 -25.82 -7.23 -22.70
CA PRO A 680 -27.23 -6.96 -22.97
C PRO A 680 -27.52 -6.87 -24.47
N ASP A 681 -28.77 -7.10 -24.86
CA ASP A 681 -29.22 -6.94 -26.24
C ASP A 681 -29.36 -5.44 -26.57
N PRO A 682 -28.63 -4.91 -27.58
CA PRO A 682 -28.68 -3.48 -27.91
C PRO A 682 -30.05 -3.00 -28.42
N ALA A 683 -30.95 -3.89 -28.85
CA ALA A 683 -32.32 -3.53 -29.23
C ALA A 683 -33.27 -3.41 -28.01
N ILE A 684 -32.84 -3.90 -26.83
CA ILE A 684 -33.65 -3.96 -25.60
C ILE A 684 -33.07 -3.05 -24.50
N ASP A 685 -31.75 -3.05 -24.36
CA ASP A 685 -30.96 -2.35 -23.35
C ASP A 685 -29.68 -1.79 -23.99
N SER A 686 -29.85 -0.74 -24.80
CA SER A 686 -28.77 -0.07 -25.53
C SER A 686 -27.75 0.60 -24.61
N GLU A 687 -28.19 1.13 -23.45
CA GLU A 687 -27.32 1.74 -22.45
C GLU A 687 -26.46 0.66 -21.75
N GLY A 688 -27.09 -0.43 -21.29
CA GLY A 688 -26.39 -1.57 -20.71
C GLY A 688 -25.39 -2.19 -21.67
N TYR A 689 -25.76 -2.38 -22.94
CA TYR A 689 -24.84 -2.81 -23.99
C TYR A 689 -23.64 -1.86 -24.13
N ALA A 690 -23.87 -0.54 -24.12
CA ALA A 690 -22.82 0.46 -24.24
C ALA A 690 -21.84 0.45 -23.05
N VAL A 691 -22.32 0.40 -21.79
CA VAL A 691 -21.43 0.38 -20.61
C VAL A 691 -20.67 -0.95 -20.49
N VAL A 692 -21.29 -2.09 -20.77
CA VAL A 692 -20.62 -3.41 -20.72
C VAL A 692 -19.56 -3.52 -21.83
N SER A 693 -19.86 -3.07 -23.04
CA SER A 693 -18.91 -3.04 -24.16
C SER A 693 -17.68 -2.17 -23.84
N ARG A 694 -17.93 -0.95 -23.38
CA ARG A 694 -16.90 0.04 -23.00
C ARG A 694 -16.02 -0.47 -21.87
N PHE A 695 -16.60 -0.82 -20.72
CA PHE A 695 -15.83 -1.11 -19.51
C PHE A 695 -15.48 -2.59 -19.35
N MET A 696 -16.45 -3.50 -19.50
CA MET A 696 -16.35 -4.86 -18.96
C MET A 696 -15.90 -5.94 -19.96
N LEU A 697 -15.76 -5.65 -21.25
CA LEU A 697 -15.05 -6.58 -22.15
C LEU A 697 -13.55 -6.66 -21.81
N HIS A 698 -13.06 -7.87 -21.53
CA HIS A 698 -11.63 -8.19 -21.57
C HIS A 698 -11.06 -7.84 -22.96
N GLY A 699 -9.83 -7.32 -23.02
CA GLY A 699 -9.21 -7.01 -24.30
C GLY A 699 -8.93 -8.27 -25.13
N PRO A 700 -8.82 -8.18 -26.47
CA PRO A 700 -8.43 -9.31 -27.30
C PRO A 700 -7.12 -9.95 -26.80
N CYS A 701 -7.09 -11.28 -26.76
CA CYS A 701 -5.97 -12.08 -26.24
C CYS A 701 -5.93 -13.47 -26.91
N GLY A 702 -5.00 -14.33 -26.46
CA GLY A 702 -4.76 -15.61 -27.12
C GLY A 702 -4.25 -15.40 -28.55
N ALA A 703 -4.66 -16.25 -29.49
CA ALA A 703 -4.32 -16.14 -30.90
C ALA A 703 -4.74 -14.79 -31.53
N SER A 704 -5.84 -14.18 -31.07
CA SER A 704 -6.32 -12.89 -31.61
C SER A 704 -5.37 -11.72 -31.31
N LYS A 705 -4.58 -11.80 -30.22
CA LYS A 705 -3.59 -10.78 -29.85
C LYS A 705 -2.57 -11.36 -28.85
N PRO A 706 -1.53 -12.08 -29.31
CA PRO A 706 -0.56 -12.72 -28.43
C PRO A 706 0.32 -11.72 -27.65
N THR A 707 0.39 -10.46 -28.10
CA THR A 707 1.13 -9.35 -27.47
C THR A 707 0.38 -8.65 -26.33
N SER A 708 -0.87 -9.02 -26.03
CA SER A 708 -1.65 -8.37 -24.96
C SER A 708 -1.03 -8.61 -23.56
N PRO A 709 -0.96 -7.62 -22.66
CA PRO A 709 -0.28 -7.75 -21.34
C PRO A 709 -0.81 -8.87 -20.42
N CYS A 710 -2.04 -9.33 -20.65
CA CYS A 710 -2.62 -10.50 -19.99
C CYS A 710 -1.94 -11.83 -20.38
N MET A 711 -1.17 -11.88 -21.46
CA MET A 711 -0.52 -13.09 -21.96
C MET A 711 0.72 -13.47 -21.15
N ARG A 712 0.95 -14.78 -21.01
CA ARG A 712 2.16 -15.44 -20.52
C ARG A 712 2.15 -16.87 -21.05
N ASP A 713 3.29 -17.37 -21.51
CA ASP A 713 3.48 -18.78 -21.91
C ASP A 713 2.41 -19.26 -22.93
N GLY A 714 2.10 -18.39 -23.90
CA GLY A 714 1.08 -18.63 -24.94
C GLY A 714 -0.39 -18.54 -24.49
N LYS A 715 -0.67 -18.37 -23.19
CA LYS A 715 -2.03 -18.37 -22.61
C LYS A 715 -2.37 -17.03 -21.92
N CYS A 716 -3.66 -16.72 -21.79
CA CYS A 716 -4.10 -15.57 -21.02
C CYS A 716 -4.10 -15.91 -19.51
N LYS A 717 -3.40 -15.12 -18.68
CA LYS A 717 -3.32 -15.24 -17.20
C LYS A 717 -4.67 -15.18 -16.48
N LYS A 718 -5.73 -14.78 -17.18
CA LYS A 718 -7.11 -14.69 -16.68
C LYS A 718 -8.04 -15.74 -17.31
N ASN A 719 -7.49 -16.68 -18.09
CA ASN A 719 -8.19 -17.74 -18.81
C ASN A 719 -9.35 -17.17 -19.66
N PHE A 720 -9.02 -16.26 -20.58
CA PHE A 720 -9.92 -15.74 -21.61
C PHE A 720 -9.47 -16.23 -23.00
N PRO A 721 -10.40 -16.53 -23.94
CA PRO A 721 -11.86 -16.56 -23.78
C PRO A 721 -12.33 -17.59 -22.72
N LYS A 722 -13.53 -17.38 -22.17
CA LYS A 722 -14.22 -18.33 -21.31
C LYS A 722 -15.01 -19.34 -22.14
N ASP A 723 -15.39 -20.46 -21.52
CA ASP A 723 -16.43 -21.33 -22.07
C ASP A 723 -17.79 -20.60 -22.05
N TYR A 724 -18.70 -21.02 -22.93
CA TYR A 724 -20.12 -20.71 -22.77
C TYR A 724 -20.74 -21.57 -21.65
N ALA A 725 -21.83 -21.08 -21.06
CA ALA A 725 -22.62 -21.77 -20.04
C ALA A 725 -24.08 -21.27 -20.06
N GLY A 726 -25.04 -22.19 -20.23
CA GLY A 726 -26.48 -21.84 -20.30
C GLY A 726 -27.07 -21.30 -18.99
N SER A 727 -26.43 -21.62 -17.86
CA SER A 727 -26.74 -21.15 -16.51
C SER A 727 -25.45 -20.93 -15.72
N THR A 728 -25.50 -20.24 -14.59
CA THR A 728 -24.37 -20.20 -13.64
C THR A 728 -24.19 -21.57 -13.00
N ILE A 729 -22.95 -22.06 -12.94
CA ILE A 729 -22.58 -23.34 -12.33
C ILE A 729 -21.77 -23.09 -11.06
N LEU A 730 -22.20 -23.74 -9.98
CA LEU A 730 -21.52 -23.78 -8.69
C LEU A 730 -20.77 -25.12 -8.56
N THR A 731 -19.47 -25.05 -8.36
CA THR A 731 -18.57 -26.18 -8.09
C THR A 731 -18.00 -26.04 -6.69
N HIS A 732 -17.84 -27.15 -5.98
CA HIS A 732 -17.50 -27.17 -4.55
C HIS A 732 -16.18 -26.46 -4.19
N ASP A 733 -15.17 -26.51 -5.06
CA ASP A 733 -13.81 -26.02 -4.78
C ASP A 733 -13.22 -25.01 -5.80
N GLU A 734 -13.90 -24.73 -6.92
CA GLU A 734 -13.44 -23.79 -7.95
C GLU A 734 -14.12 -22.41 -7.88
N PHE A 735 -13.71 -21.49 -8.77
CA PHE A 735 -14.40 -20.21 -8.98
C PHE A 735 -15.72 -20.40 -9.74
N VAL A 736 -16.74 -19.63 -9.38
CA VAL A 736 -18.07 -19.67 -10.00
C VAL A 736 -17.99 -19.49 -11.52
N ARG A 737 -18.55 -20.45 -12.27
CA ARG A 737 -18.69 -20.39 -13.72
C ARG A 737 -20.00 -19.67 -14.05
N TYR A 738 -19.95 -18.34 -14.12
CA TYR A 738 -21.12 -17.50 -14.44
C TYR A 738 -21.76 -17.86 -15.79
N ARG A 739 -23.07 -17.67 -15.88
CA ARG A 739 -23.86 -17.80 -17.11
C ARG A 739 -23.27 -16.95 -18.23
N ARG A 740 -23.08 -17.59 -19.40
CA ARG A 740 -22.55 -17.02 -20.64
C ARG A 740 -23.24 -17.74 -21.80
N ARG A 741 -24.46 -17.34 -22.13
CA ARG A 741 -25.16 -17.91 -23.30
C ARG A 741 -24.48 -17.42 -24.58
N ASP A 742 -24.44 -18.27 -25.62
CA ASP A 742 -24.23 -17.75 -26.97
C ASP A 742 -25.57 -17.15 -27.44
N LEU A 743 -25.54 -15.87 -27.79
CA LEU A 743 -26.71 -15.09 -28.20
C LEU A 743 -26.46 -14.41 -29.55
N GLY A 744 -25.35 -14.69 -30.23
CA GLY A 744 -24.90 -13.95 -31.43
C GLY A 744 -24.47 -12.50 -31.19
N ILE A 745 -24.83 -11.89 -30.05
CA ILE A 745 -24.46 -10.52 -29.67
C ILE A 745 -22.93 -10.41 -29.54
N THR A 746 -22.35 -9.44 -30.26
CA THR A 746 -20.93 -9.09 -30.18
C THR A 746 -20.72 -7.59 -30.07
N ALA A 747 -19.53 -7.20 -29.63
CA ALA A 747 -19.12 -5.81 -29.48
C ALA A 747 -17.64 -5.63 -29.87
N ARG A 748 -17.31 -4.51 -30.54
CA ARG A 748 -15.98 -4.28 -31.11
C ARG A 748 -15.01 -3.66 -30.09
N LYS A 749 -13.84 -4.27 -29.89
CA LYS A 749 -12.77 -3.74 -29.01
C LYS A 749 -11.39 -3.96 -29.61
N ASN A 750 -10.62 -2.88 -29.75
CA ASN A 750 -9.28 -2.87 -30.38
C ASN A 750 -9.26 -3.54 -31.77
N GLY A 751 -10.29 -3.30 -32.59
CA GLY A 751 -10.46 -3.86 -33.95
C GLY A 751 -11.24 -5.18 -33.99
N CYS A 752 -11.05 -6.07 -33.02
CA CYS A 752 -11.69 -7.38 -32.95
C CYS A 752 -13.16 -7.28 -32.51
N LEU A 753 -14.01 -8.21 -32.99
CA LEU A 753 -15.32 -8.48 -32.41
C LEU A 753 -15.15 -9.45 -31.22
N LEU A 754 -15.81 -9.16 -30.11
CA LEU A 754 -15.80 -9.94 -28.88
C LEU A 754 -17.22 -10.25 -28.42
N ASP A 755 -17.38 -11.38 -27.73
CA ASP A 755 -18.66 -12.00 -27.38
C ASP A 755 -18.80 -12.21 -25.85
N ASN A 756 -19.85 -12.92 -25.44
CA ASN A 756 -20.10 -13.30 -24.04
C ASN A 756 -18.98 -14.16 -23.40
N ARG A 757 -18.00 -14.66 -24.16
CA ARG A 757 -16.81 -15.34 -23.61
C ARG A 757 -15.76 -14.37 -23.09
N HIS A 758 -15.86 -13.08 -23.43
CA HIS A 758 -14.90 -12.02 -23.09
C HIS A 758 -15.39 -11.04 -22.02
N VAL A 759 -16.69 -11.05 -21.69
CA VAL A 759 -17.28 -10.17 -20.67
C VAL A 759 -16.77 -10.52 -19.26
N VAL A 760 -16.37 -9.51 -18.50
CA VAL A 760 -15.96 -9.60 -17.10
C VAL A 760 -17.22 -9.51 -16.20
N PRO A 761 -17.34 -10.31 -15.12
CA PRO A 761 -18.51 -10.30 -14.24
C PRO A 761 -18.83 -8.93 -13.64
N HIS A 762 -20.10 -8.52 -13.65
CA HIS A 762 -20.50 -7.16 -13.29
C HIS A 762 -21.95 -7.09 -12.78
N ASN A 763 -22.29 -5.99 -12.10
CA ASN A 763 -23.67 -5.61 -11.83
C ASN A 763 -24.06 -4.44 -12.75
N ILE A 764 -25.06 -4.64 -13.62
CA ILE A 764 -25.40 -3.68 -14.68
C ILE A 764 -25.84 -2.32 -14.13
N LYS A 765 -26.62 -2.32 -13.03
CA LYS A 765 -27.15 -1.10 -12.38
C LYS A 765 -26.01 -0.24 -11.80
N MET A 766 -24.96 -0.87 -11.28
CA MET A 766 -23.76 -0.16 -10.85
C MET A 766 -22.93 0.37 -12.02
N LEU A 767 -22.80 -0.37 -13.14
CA LEU A 767 -22.07 0.12 -14.31
C LEU A 767 -22.70 1.38 -14.91
N ILE A 768 -24.03 1.39 -15.05
CA ILE A 768 -24.81 2.53 -15.52
C ILE A 768 -24.63 3.69 -14.55
N LYS A 769 -25.07 3.54 -13.28
CA LYS A 769 -25.04 4.62 -12.30
C LYS A 769 -23.66 5.28 -12.14
N TYR A 770 -22.57 4.51 -12.11
CA TYR A 770 -21.23 5.03 -11.82
C TYR A 770 -20.36 5.31 -13.05
N ASP A 771 -20.84 5.04 -14.28
CA ASP A 771 -20.08 5.15 -15.53
C ASP A 771 -18.62 4.66 -15.41
N ALA A 772 -18.41 3.42 -14.97
CA ALA A 772 -17.07 2.95 -14.60
C ALA A 772 -16.85 1.44 -14.75
N HIS A 773 -15.57 1.06 -14.78
CA HIS A 773 -15.15 -0.34 -14.69
C HIS A 773 -15.35 -0.86 -13.25
N ILE A 774 -16.48 -1.56 -13.04
CA ILE A 774 -16.86 -2.20 -11.78
C ILE A 774 -17.02 -3.71 -11.99
N ASN A 775 -16.03 -4.48 -11.54
CA ASN A 775 -16.08 -5.94 -11.50
C ASN A 775 -16.83 -6.40 -10.24
N VAL A 776 -17.72 -7.39 -10.36
CA VAL A 776 -18.49 -7.96 -9.24
C VAL A 776 -18.40 -9.50 -9.31
N GLU A 777 -17.78 -10.11 -8.30
CA GLU A 777 -17.57 -11.57 -8.23
C GLU A 777 -18.13 -12.17 -6.93
N ARG A 778 -18.71 -13.36 -7.02
CA ARG A 778 -19.15 -14.22 -5.92
C ARG A 778 -17.96 -14.90 -5.23
N CYS A 779 -17.80 -14.70 -3.92
CA CYS A 779 -16.74 -15.34 -3.14
C CYS A 779 -17.21 -16.66 -2.50
N HIS A 780 -16.82 -17.82 -3.05
CA HIS A 780 -17.36 -19.10 -2.56
C HIS A 780 -16.54 -19.75 -1.43
N SER A 781 -15.20 -19.66 -1.48
CA SER A 781 -14.31 -20.65 -0.86
C SER A 781 -13.20 -20.06 0.03
N SER A 782 -12.56 -20.91 0.84
CA SER A 782 -11.38 -20.57 1.65
C SER A 782 -10.13 -20.23 0.82
N SER A 783 -10.05 -20.67 -0.44
CA SER A 783 -9.01 -20.21 -1.38
C SER A 783 -9.25 -18.76 -1.83
N THR A 784 -10.51 -18.34 -1.96
CA THR A 784 -10.89 -16.94 -2.21
C THR A 784 -10.41 -16.03 -1.08
N VAL A 785 -10.50 -16.47 0.17
CA VAL A 785 -10.08 -15.72 1.36
C VAL A 785 -8.60 -15.28 1.26
N LYS A 786 -7.69 -16.17 0.83
CA LYS A 786 -6.27 -15.81 0.57
C LYS A 786 -6.11 -14.78 -0.57
N TYR A 787 -6.92 -14.88 -1.62
CA TYR A 787 -6.91 -13.94 -2.75
C TYR A 787 -7.32 -12.53 -2.31
N LEU A 788 -8.37 -12.42 -1.50
CA LEU A 788 -8.87 -11.14 -0.95
C LEU A 788 -7.84 -10.48 -0.02
N PHE A 789 -7.20 -11.27 0.86
CA PHE A 789 -6.20 -10.74 1.76
C PHE A 789 -4.98 -10.14 1.06
N LYS A 790 -4.58 -10.68 -0.10
CA LYS A 790 -3.54 -10.07 -0.93
C LYS A 790 -3.84 -8.60 -1.27
N TYR A 791 -5.11 -8.23 -1.45
CA TYR A 791 -5.52 -6.85 -1.76
C TYR A 791 -5.77 -6.02 -0.50
N ILE A 792 -6.26 -6.61 0.58
CA ILE A 792 -6.41 -5.93 1.87
C ILE A 792 -5.05 -5.56 2.46
N SER A 793 -4.04 -6.42 2.32
CA SER A 793 -2.68 -6.26 2.84
C SER A 793 -1.64 -5.86 1.78
N LYS A 794 -2.06 -5.43 0.58
CA LYS A 794 -1.08 -4.98 -0.42
C LYS A 794 -0.43 -3.70 0.07
N GLY A 795 0.87 -3.75 0.35
CA GLY A 795 1.66 -2.53 0.51
C GLY A 795 1.81 -1.80 -0.83
N HIS A 796 2.44 -0.62 -0.76
CA HIS A 796 2.98 0.06 -1.93
C HIS A 796 3.80 -0.90 -2.80
N ASP A 797 3.85 -0.63 -4.10
CA ASP A 797 4.87 -1.25 -4.95
C ASP A 797 6.25 -0.91 -4.36
N ARG A 798 7.15 -1.91 -4.27
CA ARG A 798 8.48 -1.74 -3.71
C ARG A 798 9.59 -2.05 -4.72
N ALA A 799 10.67 -1.29 -4.66
CA ALA A 799 11.93 -1.65 -5.27
C ALA A 799 12.53 -2.86 -4.54
N MET A 800 13.08 -3.81 -5.29
CA MET A 800 13.86 -4.92 -4.73
C MET A 800 15.27 -4.42 -4.44
N VAL A 801 15.60 -4.22 -3.17
CA VAL A 801 16.92 -3.77 -2.72
C VAL A 801 17.65 -4.93 -2.05
N THR A 802 18.73 -5.41 -2.67
CA THR A 802 19.60 -6.44 -2.11
C THR A 802 20.68 -5.77 -1.26
N ILE A 803 20.52 -5.82 0.07
CA ILE A 803 21.55 -5.32 1.00
C ILE A 803 22.66 -6.37 1.08
N GLN A 804 23.73 -6.18 0.31
CA GLN A 804 24.99 -6.89 0.55
C GLN A 804 25.64 -6.33 1.83
N ARG A 805 25.83 -7.18 2.83
CA ARG A 805 26.65 -6.85 4.00
C ARG A 805 28.12 -6.86 3.57
N GLY A 806 28.69 -5.68 3.34
CA GLY A 806 30.14 -5.54 3.23
C GLY A 806 30.81 -5.94 4.56
N PRO A 807 32.02 -6.53 4.53
CA PRO A 807 32.78 -6.73 5.76
C PRO A 807 33.15 -5.36 6.33
N VAL A 808 32.72 -5.07 7.56
CA VAL A 808 33.13 -3.85 8.26
C VAL A 808 34.61 -3.98 8.59
N SER A 809 35.43 -3.06 8.08
CA SER A 809 36.82 -2.91 8.46
C SER A 809 36.89 -2.34 9.89
N VAL A 810 36.75 -3.21 10.89
CA VAL A 810 36.92 -2.85 12.30
C VAL A 810 38.37 -2.41 12.51
N SER A 811 38.56 -1.14 12.85
CA SER A 811 39.84 -0.63 13.35
C SER A 811 40.13 -1.28 14.70
N THR A 812 41.19 -2.07 14.79
CA THR A 812 41.45 -2.95 15.93
C THR A 812 41.85 -2.18 17.20
N THR A 813 40.95 -2.06 18.18
CA THR A 813 41.31 -1.69 19.56
C THR A 813 40.31 -2.24 20.57
N SER A 814 40.83 -2.77 21.69
CA SER A 814 40.11 -3.28 22.88
C SER A 814 39.08 -4.40 22.69
N SER A 815 39.16 -5.41 23.57
CA SER A 815 38.38 -6.65 23.49
C SER A 815 37.16 -6.63 24.41
N GLN A 816 35.97 -6.40 23.85
CA GLN A 816 34.69 -6.82 24.42
C GLN A 816 33.85 -7.49 23.32
N GLN A 817 33.48 -8.76 23.52
CA GLN A 817 32.64 -9.51 22.58
C GLN A 817 31.15 -9.32 22.89
N GLU A 818 30.67 -8.08 22.83
CA GLU A 818 29.23 -7.88 22.68
C GLU A 818 28.78 -8.37 21.31
N THR A 819 27.68 -9.13 21.27
CA THR A 819 27.07 -9.55 20.01
C THR A 819 26.23 -8.39 19.47
N ALA A 820 26.91 -7.44 18.82
CA ALA A 820 26.33 -6.25 18.19
C ALA A 820 25.30 -6.61 17.09
N GLN A 821 24.10 -6.97 17.53
CA GLN A 821 22.97 -7.38 16.70
C GLN A 821 22.46 -6.15 15.94
N THR A 822 23.05 -5.91 14.78
CA THR A 822 22.95 -4.65 14.03
C THR A 822 21.48 -4.31 13.78
N THR A 823 20.98 -3.31 14.50
CA THR A 823 19.56 -2.95 14.54
C THR A 823 19.12 -2.44 13.17
N MET A 824 18.11 -3.12 12.60
CA MET A 824 17.61 -2.77 11.27
C MET A 824 16.75 -1.51 11.34
N ASP A 825 17.24 -0.42 10.77
CA ASP A 825 16.48 0.84 10.62
C ASP A 825 15.24 0.62 9.72
N GLU A 826 14.09 0.46 10.35
CA GLU A 826 12.81 0.27 9.68
C GLU A 826 12.34 1.53 8.93
N ILE A 827 12.74 2.71 9.39
CA ILE A 827 12.35 4.01 8.82
C ILE A 827 13.06 4.19 7.48
N ARG A 828 14.38 3.97 7.46
CA ARG A 828 15.19 3.99 6.24
C ARG A 828 14.80 2.87 5.28
N TYR A 829 14.58 1.65 5.77
CA TYR A 829 14.11 0.54 4.92
C TYR A 829 12.73 0.82 4.29
N TYR A 830 11.82 1.49 5.00
CA TYR A 830 10.55 1.96 4.43
C TYR A 830 10.78 3.02 3.33
N LEU A 831 11.63 4.03 3.59
CA LEU A 831 11.96 5.09 2.64
C LEU A 831 12.59 4.55 1.35
N ASP A 832 13.70 3.83 1.46
CA ASP A 832 14.52 3.39 0.31
C ASP A 832 13.76 2.43 -0.62
N CYS A 833 12.85 1.61 -0.06
CA CYS A 833 12.16 0.58 -0.84
C CYS A 833 10.89 1.05 -1.56
N ARG A 834 10.33 2.24 -1.29
CA ARG A 834 8.96 2.60 -1.77
C ARG A 834 8.95 3.31 -3.13
N TYR A 835 7.84 3.15 -3.86
CA TYR A 835 7.44 4.07 -4.94
C TYR A 835 6.34 5.03 -4.47
N LEU A 836 6.28 6.23 -5.08
CA LEU A 836 5.24 7.24 -4.83
C LEU A 836 4.73 7.86 -6.15
N THR A 837 3.45 8.24 -6.20
CA THR A 837 2.75 8.77 -7.40
C THR A 837 1.77 9.91 -7.03
N PRO A 838 1.36 10.79 -7.97
CA PRO A 838 0.71 12.06 -7.63
C PRO A 838 -0.68 11.88 -7.00
N HIS A 839 -1.48 10.95 -7.53
CA HIS A 839 -2.80 10.61 -7.00
C HIS A 839 -2.71 10.03 -5.58
N GLU A 840 -1.70 9.20 -5.29
CA GLU A 840 -1.47 8.73 -3.92
C GLU A 840 -1.12 9.91 -3.02
N SER A 841 -0.13 10.73 -3.41
CA SER A 841 0.26 11.90 -2.62
C SER A 841 -0.93 12.80 -2.30
N ILE A 842 -1.78 13.12 -3.28
CA ILE A 842 -3.03 13.86 -3.06
C ILE A 842 -3.96 13.16 -2.07
N TRP A 843 -4.20 11.85 -2.22
CA TRP A 843 -5.03 11.07 -1.30
C TRP A 843 -4.52 11.12 0.14
N ARG A 844 -3.19 11.17 0.31
CA ARG A 844 -2.50 11.27 1.59
C ARG A 844 -2.50 12.69 2.18
N VAL A 845 -2.37 13.72 1.34
CA VAL A 845 -2.45 15.14 1.76
C VAL A 845 -3.88 15.50 2.19
N PHE A 846 -4.90 15.12 1.41
CA PHE A 846 -6.28 15.18 1.91
C PHE A 846 -6.54 14.19 3.06
N SER A 847 -5.66 13.21 3.26
CA SER A 847 -5.72 12.16 4.29
C SER A 847 -7.05 11.40 4.28
N TYR A 848 -7.49 11.02 3.09
CA TYR A 848 -8.61 10.10 2.90
C TYR A 848 -8.22 8.68 3.34
N ASP A 849 -9.17 7.95 3.92
CA ASP A 849 -8.92 6.59 4.40
C ASP A 849 -8.47 5.65 3.26
N VAL A 850 -7.27 5.09 3.41
CA VAL A 850 -6.73 4.04 2.51
C VAL A 850 -7.34 2.67 2.83
N HIS A 851 -7.87 2.47 4.03
CA HIS A 851 -8.55 1.25 4.45
C HIS A 851 -9.77 1.58 5.33
N TYR A 852 -10.86 0.85 5.15
CA TYR A 852 -12.12 1.02 5.87
C TYR A 852 -12.70 -0.32 6.30
N SER A 853 -13.30 -0.37 7.49
CA SER A 853 -14.06 -1.54 7.96
C SER A 853 -15.36 -1.14 8.63
N TYR A 854 -16.42 -1.88 8.30
CA TYR A 854 -17.73 -1.84 8.93
C TYR A 854 -18.16 -3.28 9.26
N PRO A 855 -18.61 -3.58 10.49
CA PRO A 855 -18.38 -2.80 11.69
C PRO A 855 -16.88 -2.66 11.99
N SER A 856 -16.48 -1.61 12.71
CA SER A 856 -15.09 -1.45 13.15
C SER A 856 -14.68 -2.59 14.09
N VAL A 857 -13.44 -3.06 13.99
CA VAL A 857 -12.86 -4.05 14.90
C VAL A 857 -12.15 -3.34 16.07
N GLU A 858 -12.50 -3.71 17.30
CA GLU A 858 -11.79 -3.31 18.51
C GLU A 858 -10.68 -4.31 18.81
N ARG A 859 -9.45 -3.81 18.98
CA ARG A 859 -8.23 -4.62 19.15
C ARG A 859 -7.94 -4.77 20.64
N LEU A 860 -8.06 -5.99 21.14
CA LEU A 860 -7.89 -6.35 22.54
C LEU A 860 -6.48 -6.90 22.79
N PRO A 861 -5.63 -6.22 23.57
CA PRO A 861 -4.34 -6.76 23.99
C PRO A 861 -4.55 -7.92 24.97
N VAL A 862 -3.61 -8.86 24.97
CA VAL A 862 -3.50 -9.96 25.93
C VAL A 862 -2.05 -9.96 26.43
N HIS A 863 -1.87 -10.12 27.73
CA HIS A 863 -0.58 -10.15 28.42
C HIS A 863 -0.73 -10.95 29.72
N LEU A 864 0.35 -11.56 30.19
CA LEU A 864 0.44 -12.15 31.53
C LEU A 864 0.47 -11.04 32.62
N PRO A 865 0.34 -11.37 33.91
CA PRO A 865 0.65 -10.43 35.01
C PRO A 865 2.01 -9.74 34.76
N SER A 866 2.09 -8.42 34.95
CA SER A 866 3.28 -7.60 34.68
C SER A 866 3.88 -7.65 33.25
N GLN A 867 3.30 -8.40 32.29
CA GLN A 867 3.81 -8.45 30.91
C GLN A 867 3.10 -7.50 29.93
N ASN A 868 2.35 -6.52 30.46
CA ASN A 868 1.85 -5.40 29.67
C ASN A 868 3.02 -4.64 29.05
N ASN A 869 2.95 -4.41 27.73
CA ASN A 869 3.93 -3.58 27.03
C ASN A 869 3.63 -2.11 27.35
N ILE A 870 4.57 -1.43 27.99
CA ILE A 870 4.53 -0.01 28.35
C ILE A 870 5.26 0.78 27.26
N VAL A 871 4.86 2.04 27.07
CA VAL A 871 5.63 3.01 26.27
C VAL A 871 6.10 4.11 27.22
N PHE A 872 7.41 4.28 27.30
CA PHE A 872 8.10 5.15 28.25
C PHE A 872 9.19 5.98 27.54
N ARG A 873 9.87 6.86 28.26
CA ARG A 873 10.92 7.75 27.73
C ARG A 873 12.31 7.33 28.20
N ASP A 874 13.33 7.65 27.41
CA ASP A 874 14.73 7.30 27.68
C ASP A 874 15.28 7.90 28.99
N PHE A 875 14.81 9.08 29.35
CA PHE A 875 15.20 9.82 30.56
C PHE A 875 14.19 9.70 31.70
N GLN A 876 13.18 8.83 31.56
CA GLN A 876 12.27 8.53 32.65
C GLN A 876 12.91 7.44 33.53
N GLU A 877 12.85 7.64 34.85
CA GLU A 877 13.41 6.69 35.82
C GLU A 877 12.59 5.40 35.82
N LEU A 878 13.29 4.25 35.89
CA LEU A 878 12.64 2.94 35.81
C LEU A 878 11.80 2.65 37.06
N ASP A 879 12.19 3.20 38.22
CA ASP A 879 11.39 3.21 39.45
C ASP A 879 10.06 3.97 39.27
N GLU A 880 10.10 5.21 38.75
CA GLU A 880 8.90 5.99 38.41
C GLU A 880 7.96 5.26 37.44
N ILE A 881 8.49 4.38 36.57
CA ILE A 881 7.66 3.57 35.67
C ILE A 881 7.11 2.35 36.40
N ALA A 882 7.94 1.67 37.20
CA ALA A 882 7.60 0.47 37.94
C ALA A 882 6.52 0.69 39.02
N GLU A 883 6.52 1.85 39.67
CA GLU A 883 5.56 2.23 40.72
C GLU A 883 4.28 2.90 40.16
N ASN A 884 4.26 3.29 38.88
CA ASN A 884 3.14 4.04 38.31
C ASN A 884 2.00 3.13 37.85
N ASP A 885 1.08 2.86 38.79
CA ASP A 885 -0.22 2.20 38.64
C ASP A 885 -0.94 2.50 37.32
N SER A 886 -0.83 3.74 36.81
CA SER A 886 -1.55 4.15 35.61
C SER A 886 -1.16 3.33 34.37
N PHE A 887 0.04 2.73 34.33
CA PHE A 887 0.49 1.85 33.26
C PHE A 887 -0.13 0.44 33.33
N GLU A 888 -0.64 0.01 34.49
CA GLU A 888 -1.29 -1.30 34.64
C GLU A 888 -2.73 -1.31 34.10
N PHE A 889 -3.38 -0.15 33.93
CA PHE A 889 -4.75 -0.01 33.39
C PHE A 889 -4.84 -0.27 31.87
N THR A 890 -4.54 -1.50 31.46
CA THR A 890 -4.82 -2.01 30.11
C THR A 890 -6.31 -2.31 29.94
N LYS A 891 -6.74 -2.55 28.69
CA LYS A 891 -8.10 -3.01 28.38
C LYS A 891 -8.49 -4.30 29.10
N LEU A 892 -7.51 -5.15 29.44
CA LEU A 892 -7.73 -6.40 30.17
C LEU A 892 -7.96 -6.13 31.65
N MET A 893 -7.10 -5.31 32.28
CA MET A 893 -7.28 -4.96 33.70
C MET A 893 -8.57 -4.15 33.91
N ALA A 894 -8.90 -3.25 32.99
CA ALA A 894 -10.16 -2.53 33.00
C ALA A 894 -11.40 -3.42 32.81
N TRP A 895 -11.27 -4.62 32.21
CA TRP A 895 -12.37 -5.60 32.18
C TRP A 895 -12.54 -6.28 33.54
N PHE A 896 -11.45 -6.69 34.20
CA PHE A 896 -11.49 -7.21 35.57
C PHE A 896 -12.12 -6.19 36.54
N GLN A 897 -11.74 -4.91 36.47
CA GLN A 897 -12.33 -3.86 37.31
C GLN A 897 -13.79 -3.52 36.95
N LEU A 898 -14.21 -3.74 35.70
CA LEU A 898 -15.61 -3.63 35.28
C LEU A 898 -16.46 -4.78 35.85
N ASN A 899 -15.95 -6.01 35.81
CA ASN A 899 -16.64 -7.20 36.31
C ASN A 899 -16.97 -7.09 37.81
N LYS A 900 -16.16 -6.37 38.61
CA LYS A 900 -16.47 -6.06 40.02
C LYS A 900 -17.76 -5.23 40.20
N LYS A 901 -18.17 -4.46 39.17
CA LYS A 901 -19.15 -3.37 39.29
C LYS A 901 -20.37 -3.49 38.36
N ASP A 902 -20.32 -4.36 37.35
CA ASP A 902 -21.35 -4.44 36.30
C ASP A 902 -21.76 -5.89 36.00
N ASP A 903 -22.98 -6.28 36.39
CA ASP A 903 -23.47 -7.64 36.21
C ASP A 903 -23.67 -8.06 34.75
N LEU A 904 -23.83 -7.11 33.83
CA LEU A 904 -23.84 -7.42 32.38
C LEU A 904 -22.42 -7.72 31.89
N ALA A 905 -21.39 -7.12 32.49
CA ALA A 905 -20.00 -7.47 32.17
C ALA A 905 -19.62 -8.86 32.70
N LYS A 906 -20.10 -9.23 33.90
CA LYS A 906 -19.93 -10.58 34.47
C LYS A 906 -20.43 -11.69 33.55
N GLN A 907 -21.45 -11.43 32.74
CA GLN A 907 -22.04 -12.40 31.79
C GLN A 907 -21.25 -12.54 30.47
N LEU A 908 -20.17 -11.79 30.27
CA LEU A 908 -19.44 -11.70 29.00
C LEU A 908 -17.97 -12.14 29.18
N THR A 909 -17.44 -12.85 28.19
CA THR A 909 -16.00 -13.08 28.05
C THR A 909 -15.32 -11.79 27.57
N TYR A 910 -13.99 -11.67 27.75
CA TYR A 910 -13.23 -10.48 27.35
C TYR A 910 -13.45 -10.08 25.88
N ILE A 911 -13.57 -11.06 24.98
CA ILE A 911 -13.82 -10.83 23.55
C ILE A 911 -15.27 -10.41 23.24
N GLU A 912 -16.24 -10.70 24.12
CA GLU A 912 -17.63 -10.26 23.96
C GLU A 912 -17.86 -8.81 24.44
N ILE A 913 -17.00 -8.28 25.33
CA ILE A 913 -17.16 -6.95 25.95
C ILE A 913 -17.40 -5.79 24.95
N PRO A 914 -16.64 -5.65 23.83
CA PRO A 914 -16.85 -4.56 22.87
C PRO A 914 -18.22 -4.55 22.17
N THR A 915 -19.01 -5.62 22.29
CA THR A 915 -20.38 -5.69 21.76
C THR A 915 -21.39 -4.89 22.61
N LYS A 916 -21.17 -4.79 23.93
CA LYS A 916 -22.03 -4.07 24.90
C LYS A 916 -21.37 -2.81 25.49
N PHE A 917 -20.04 -2.76 25.51
CA PHE A 917 -19.25 -1.66 26.07
C PHE A 917 -18.42 -0.95 24.99
N THR A 918 -17.85 0.21 25.33
CA THR A 918 -16.89 0.94 24.48
C THR A 918 -15.74 1.44 25.33
N TRP A 919 -14.53 1.24 24.80
CA TRP A 919 -13.30 1.70 25.41
C TRP A 919 -13.21 3.23 25.37
N LYS A 920 -12.98 3.84 26.53
CA LYS A 920 -12.72 5.27 26.69
C LYS A 920 -11.23 5.47 26.92
N GLN A 921 -10.50 5.82 25.85
CA GLN A 921 -9.03 5.84 25.86
C GLN A 921 -8.43 6.90 26.81
N SER A 922 -9.13 8.01 27.03
CA SER A 922 -8.77 9.06 27.99
C SER A 922 -8.98 8.60 29.44
N GLU A 923 -10.15 8.02 29.71
CA GLU A 923 -10.57 7.57 31.04
C GLU A 923 -9.97 6.20 31.45
N LYS A 924 -9.38 5.46 30.49
CA LYS A 924 -8.95 4.05 30.61
C LYS A 924 -10.05 3.07 31.10
N ILE A 925 -11.33 3.37 30.85
CA ILE A 925 -12.48 2.52 31.26
C ILE A 925 -13.27 1.91 30.09
N TRP A 926 -14.06 0.89 30.41
CA TRP A 926 -15.13 0.36 29.55
C TRP A 926 -16.49 0.97 29.96
N ALA A 927 -17.07 1.80 29.10
CA ALA A 927 -18.39 2.41 29.36
C ALA A 927 -19.52 1.67 28.61
N ARG A 928 -20.71 1.52 29.23
CA ARG A 928 -21.90 0.93 28.58
C ARG A 928 -22.29 1.70 27.31
N ARG A 929 -22.66 0.98 26.24
CA ARG A 929 -22.99 1.59 24.94
C ARG A 929 -24.38 2.23 24.91
N LYS A 930 -24.42 3.53 24.61
CA LYS A 930 -25.67 4.26 24.28
C LYS A 930 -26.18 4.03 22.84
N GLN A 931 -25.44 3.33 21.98
CA GLN A 931 -25.83 3.06 20.59
C GLN A 931 -25.71 1.58 20.21
N ASN A 932 -26.76 1.05 19.56
CA ASN A 932 -26.86 -0.35 19.12
C ASN A 932 -26.10 -0.67 17.81
N ARG A 933 -25.10 0.16 17.44
CA ARG A 933 -24.21 -0.09 16.30
C ARG A 933 -23.24 -1.23 16.65
N LYS A 934 -23.40 -2.41 16.05
CA LYS A 934 -22.51 -3.57 16.27
C LYS A 934 -21.04 -3.15 16.14
N ARG A 935 -20.21 -3.65 17.05
CA ARG A 935 -18.74 -3.54 17.01
C ARG A 935 -18.17 -4.92 17.30
N LEU A 936 -17.14 -5.32 16.56
CA LEU A 936 -16.51 -6.62 16.72
C LEU A 936 -15.22 -6.48 17.51
N ALA A 937 -14.76 -7.58 18.09
CA ALA A 937 -13.53 -7.63 18.85
C ALA A 937 -12.54 -8.59 18.20
N ARG A 938 -11.25 -8.32 18.40
CA ARG A 938 -10.17 -9.24 18.09
C ARG A 938 -9.14 -9.20 19.21
N MET A 939 -9.04 -10.30 19.96
CA MET A 939 -7.85 -10.55 20.77
C MET A 939 -6.64 -10.74 19.85
N LEU A 940 -5.47 -10.25 20.27
CA LEU A 940 -4.23 -10.50 19.56
C LEU A 940 -3.99 -12.02 19.42
N PHE A 941 -3.40 -12.43 18.30
CA PHE A 941 -2.95 -13.81 18.12
C PHE A 941 -1.70 -14.04 18.98
N VAL A 942 -1.70 -15.14 19.74
CA VAL A 942 -0.56 -15.60 20.53
C VAL A 942 -0.18 -16.98 20.01
N HIS A 943 1.12 -17.21 19.81
CA HIS A 943 1.63 -18.49 19.33
C HIS A 943 1.72 -19.49 20.50
N PRO A 944 1.47 -20.80 20.32
CA PRO A 944 1.57 -21.79 21.42
C PRO A 944 2.93 -21.81 22.11
N SER A 945 4.01 -21.52 21.38
CA SER A 945 5.36 -21.37 21.93
C SER A 945 5.56 -20.15 22.85
N ALA A 946 4.50 -19.40 23.17
CA ALA A 946 4.47 -18.39 24.22
C ALA A 946 3.92 -18.94 25.57
N GLY A 947 3.67 -20.26 25.66
CA GLY A 947 3.35 -20.96 26.90
C GLY A 947 2.14 -20.38 27.62
N GLU A 948 2.32 -19.95 28.86
CA GLU A 948 1.28 -19.37 29.72
C GLU A 948 0.46 -18.25 29.06
N LEU A 949 1.07 -17.43 28.20
CA LEU A 949 0.34 -16.37 27.48
C LEU A 949 -0.68 -16.94 26.47
N TYR A 950 -0.42 -18.13 25.92
CA TYR A 950 -1.33 -18.84 25.02
C TYR A 950 -2.49 -19.47 25.80
N TYR A 951 -2.21 -20.14 26.92
CA TYR A 951 -3.25 -20.73 27.77
C TYR A 951 -4.16 -19.67 28.41
N LEU A 952 -3.60 -18.56 28.92
CA LEU A 952 -4.38 -17.39 29.36
C LEU A 952 -5.31 -16.88 28.23
N ARG A 953 -4.80 -16.82 26.99
CA ARG A 953 -5.62 -16.42 25.84
C ARG A 953 -6.74 -17.42 25.55
N MET A 954 -6.55 -18.72 25.75
CA MET A 954 -7.64 -19.70 25.66
C MET A 954 -8.73 -19.41 26.70
N LEU A 955 -8.34 -19.25 27.97
CA LEU A 955 -9.25 -18.93 29.08
C LEU A 955 -10.04 -17.64 28.84
N LEU A 956 -9.42 -16.61 28.24
CA LEU A 956 -10.08 -15.34 27.87
C LEU A 956 -11.18 -15.45 26.79
N ASN A 957 -11.31 -16.60 26.11
CA ASN A 957 -12.45 -16.90 25.22
C ASN A 957 -13.59 -17.65 25.91
N ILE A 958 -13.41 -18.08 27.17
CA ILE A 958 -14.27 -19.08 27.84
C ILE A 958 -14.78 -18.55 29.19
N VAL A 959 -13.87 -18.08 30.05
CA VAL A 959 -14.19 -17.65 31.42
C VAL A 959 -14.92 -16.31 31.40
N ARG A 960 -16.00 -16.22 32.18
CA ARG A 960 -16.91 -15.07 32.25
C ARG A 960 -16.87 -14.46 33.65
N GLY A 961 -16.83 -13.13 33.71
CA GLY A 961 -16.84 -12.36 34.95
C GLY A 961 -15.65 -12.44 35.93
N PRO A 962 -14.43 -12.94 35.60
CA PRO A 962 -13.32 -12.93 36.55
C PRO A 962 -12.92 -11.48 36.87
N VAL A 963 -12.55 -11.20 38.12
CA VAL A 963 -12.11 -9.88 38.59
C VAL A 963 -10.60 -9.81 38.88
N SER A 964 -9.85 -10.87 38.55
CA SER A 964 -8.38 -10.95 38.65
C SER A 964 -7.78 -11.99 37.68
N PHE A 965 -6.45 -11.99 37.56
CA PHE A 965 -5.69 -13.07 36.92
C PHE A 965 -5.73 -14.40 37.70
N GLU A 966 -6.14 -14.39 38.96
CA GLU A 966 -6.26 -15.59 39.79
C GLU A 966 -7.61 -16.27 39.56
N GLU A 967 -8.70 -15.49 39.49
CA GLU A 967 -10.03 -16.00 39.18
C GLU A 967 -10.11 -16.57 37.76
N ILE A 968 -9.39 -16.02 36.78
CA ILE A 968 -9.41 -16.57 35.42
C ILE A 968 -8.71 -17.94 35.30
N ARG A 969 -7.87 -18.31 36.28
CA ARG A 969 -7.30 -19.66 36.43
C ARG A 969 -7.95 -20.46 37.57
N THR A 970 -9.10 -20.00 38.09
CA THR A 970 -9.87 -20.71 39.11
C THR A 970 -10.93 -21.59 38.44
N VAL A 971 -10.88 -22.90 38.66
CA VAL A 971 -11.79 -23.87 38.04
C VAL A 971 -12.46 -24.67 39.16
N ASN A 972 -13.79 -24.74 39.16
CA ASN A 972 -14.59 -25.43 40.17
C ASN A 972 -14.27 -25.01 41.63
N GLY A 973 -13.82 -23.77 41.84
CA GLY A 973 -13.42 -23.24 43.15
C GLY A 973 -11.96 -23.49 43.54
N VAL A 974 -11.18 -24.20 42.71
CA VAL A 974 -9.75 -24.44 42.92
C VAL A 974 -8.92 -23.46 42.09
N VAL A 975 -8.01 -22.73 42.74
CA VAL A 975 -7.02 -21.87 42.07
C VAL A 975 -5.88 -22.75 41.56
N HIS A 976 -5.65 -22.77 40.24
CA HIS A 976 -4.52 -23.49 39.65
C HIS A 976 -3.22 -22.69 39.71
N LEU A 977 -2.07 -23.36 39.69
CA LEU A 977 -0.77 -22.68 39.71
C LEU A 977 -0.46 -22.02 38.36
N THR A 978 -0.84 -22.69 37.26
CA THR A 978 -0.64 -22.21 35.88
C THR A 978 -1.96 -22.05 35.12
N PHE A 979 -1.96 -21.20 34.10
CA PHE A 979 -3.02 -21.13 33.09
C PHE A 979 -3.08 -22.42 32.27
N LYS A 980 -1.95 -23.14 32.08
CA LYS A 980 -1.94 -24.50 31.51
C LYS A 980 -2.75 -25.49 32.35
N GLU A 981 -2.55 -25.54 33.66
CA GLU A 981 -3.32 -26.41 34.56
C GLU A 981 -4.82 -26.11 34.52
N ALA A 982 -5.21 -24.82 34.57
CA ALA A 982 -6.62 -24.45 34.42
C ALA A 982 -7.20 -24.91 33.06
N CYS A 983 -6.40 -24.86 31.99
CA CYS A 983 -6.80 -25.40 30.69
C CYS A 983 -6.90 -26.94 30.67
N ASN A 984 -5.99 -27.66 31.33
CA ASN A 984 -6.09 -29.11 31.53
C ASN A 984 -7.39 -29.46 32.27
N THR A 985 -7.65 -28.81 33.42
CA THR A 985 -8.81 -29.11 34.27
C THR A 985 -10.16 -28.71 33.64
N LEU A 986 -10.15 -27.81 32.66
CA LEU A 986 -11.30 -27.52 31.78
C LEU A 986 -11.42 -28.47 30.56
N GLY A 987 -10.57 -29.50 30.45
CA GLY A 987 -10.58 -30.48 29.37
C GLY A 987 -10.13 -29.92 28.01
N LEU A 988 -9.42 -28.79 27.99
CA LEU A 988 -9.05 -28.08 26.76
C LEU A 988 -7.81 -28.67 26.08
N LEU A 989 -7.03 -29.51 26.79
CA LEU A 989 -5.69 -29.97 26.41
C LEU A 989 -5.55 -31.51 26.37
N ASP A 990 -6.59 -32.27 26.74
CA ASP A 990 -6.51 -33.72 27.03
C ASP A 990 -6.26 -34.66 25.82
N ASN A 991 -5.93 -34.14 24.63
CA ASN A 991 -5.76 -34.92 23.38
C ASN A 991 -5.25 -34.05 22.20
N ASP A 992 -5.10 -34.67 21.01
CA ASP A 992 -4.82 -34.07 19.69
C ASP A 992 -5.60 -32.75 19.41
N ASN A 993 -6.70 -32.46 20.12
CA ASN A 993 -7.50 -31.26 19.89
C ASN A 993 -6.80 -29.94 20.24
N GLU A 994 -5.84 -29.86 21.18
CA GLU A 994 -5.09 -28.61 21.37
C GLU A 994 -4.39 -28.21 20.06
N TRP A 995 -3.69 -29.17 19.44
CA TRP A 995 -2.98 -28.97 18.19
C TRP A 995 -3.92 -28.77 17.00
N LEU A 996 -5.10 -29.39 17.00
CA LEU A 996 -6.14 -29.13 16.00
C LEU A 996 -6.77 -27.73 16.16
N TYR A 997 -7.12 -27.29 17.36
CA TYR A 997 -7.64 -25.94 17.62
C TYR A 997 -6.58 -24.88 17.31
N THR A 998 -5.32 -25.11 17.69
CA THR A 998 -4.15 -24.33 17.30
C THR A 998 -4.07 -24.18 15.77
N LEU A 999 -4.09 -25.29 15.04
CA LEU A 999 -3.96 -25.29 13.58
C LEU A 999 -5.22 -24.75 12.88
N GLN A 1000 -6.41 -24.88 13.46
CA GLN A 1000 -7.65 -24.28 12.96
C GLN A 1000 -7.66 -22.76 13.15
N GLU A 1001 -7.29 -22.26 14.34
CA GLU A 1001 -7.16 -20.82 14.58
C GLU A 1001 -6.06 -20.20 13.70
N ALA A 1002 -4.91 -20.86 13.61
CA ALA A 1002 -3.81 -20.40 12.78
C ALA A 1002 -4.18 -20.48 11.28
N ALA A 1003 -4.89 -21.51 10.81
CA ALA A 1003 -5.41 -21.53 9.44
C ALA A 1003 -6.39 -20.36 9.18
N GLY A 1004 -7.07 -19.89 10.23
CA GLY A 1004 -7.91 -18.69 10.22
C GLY A 1004 -7.17 -17.35 10.39
N THR A 1005 -5.84 -17.30 10.49
CA THR A 1005 -5.08 -16.04 10.71
C THR A 1005 -3.67 -15.95 10.08
N ALA A 1006 -2.95 -17.05 9.96
CA ALA A 1006 -1.53 -17.09 9.64
C ALA A 1006 -1.25 -17.21 8.13
N SER A 1007 -0.17 -16.58 7.67
CA SER A 1007 0.31 -16.75 6.29
C SER A 1007 0.78 -18.18 6.03
N SER A 1008 0.86 -18.60 4.76
CA SER A 1008 1.31 -19.96 4.41
C SER A 1008 2.77 -20.27 4.79
N GLN A 1009 3.59 -19.27 5.10
CA GLN A 1009 4.91 -19.46 5.70
C GLN A 1009 4.80 -19.68 7.22
N GLN A 1010 4.00 -18.87 7.91
CA GLN A 1010 3.74 -19.02 9.34
C GLN A 1010 3.04 -20.35 9.66
N MET A 1011 2.09 -20.81 8.84
CA MET A 1011 1.46 -22.13 8.99
C MET A 1011 2.47 -23.28 8.89
N ARG A 1012 3.45 -23.19 7.96
CA ARG A 1012 4.54 -24.19 7.88
C ARG A 1012 5.46 -24.13 9.09
N LYS A 1013 5.80 -22.92 9.58
CA LYS A 1013 6.59 -22.79 10.81
C LYS A 1013 5.84 -23.36 12.00
N LEU A 1014 4.60 -22.94 12.26
CA LEU A 1014 3.77 -23.46 13.36
C LEU A 1014 3.63 -24.99 13.30
N PHE A 1015 3.45 -25.57 12.11
CA PHE A 1015 3.38 -27.03 11.98
C PHE A 1015 4.72 -27.71 12.33
N ILE A 1016 5.86 -27.11 11.98
CA ILE A 1016 7.18 -27.59 12.41
C ILE A 1016 7.36 -27.42 13.92
N ASP A 1017 6.98 -26.26 14.47
CA ASP A 1017 7.08 -25.98 15.91
C ASP A 1017 6.21 -26.96 16.72
N ILE A 1018 4.97 -27.26 16.29
CA ILE A 1018 4.14 -28.31 16.88
C ILE A 1018 4.86 -29.67 16.83
N LEU A 1019 5.41 -30.07 15.68
CA LEU A 1019 6.16 -31.33 15.54
C LEU A 1019 7.47 -31.39 16.35
N LEU A 1020 7.96 -30.27 16.86
CA LEU A 1020 9.16 -30.17 17.70
C LEU A 1020 8.84 -30.07 19.21
N PHE A 1021 7.63 -29.60 19.56
CA PHE A 1021 7.24 -29.31 20.96
C PHE A 1021 5.97 -30.06 21.42
N SER A 1022 5.39 -30.94 20.59
CA SER A 1022 4.44 -31.96 21.05
C SER A 1022 5.18 -33.17 21.60
N GLU A 1023 4.89 -33.56 22.85
CA GLU A 1023 5.37 -34.80 23.48
C GLU A 1023 4.61 -36.04 22.97
#